data_AF-A0A8H3W6D7-F1
#
_entry.id   AF-A0A8H3W6D7-F1
#
_cell.length_a   1.000
_cell.length_b   1.000
_cell.length_c   1.000
_cell.angle_alpha   90.00
_cell.angle_beta   90.00
_cell.angle_gamma   90.00
#
_symmetry.space_group_name_H-M   'P 1'
#
loop_
_entity.id
_entity.type
_entity.pdbx_description
1 polymer ?
#
loop_
_entity_poly.entity_id
_entity_poly.type
_entity_poly.pdbx_seq_one_letter_code
_entity_poly.pdbx_strand_id
1 'polypeptide(L)'
;MHSTANSQDTKATYHRDALAKLNNNELFISDAFIGGKWVSKTKKFDVFEPASGTKLGQVSDCDVEDFRNAIESAHQAQANFFEGTTGTSRGALLRRWYDLILANQDDLATSLSLENGKTICEAKGEVVYAANFISWFAEEATRAYGVTIPSSTPHTTLLTIREPVGVCGIITPWNFPAAMITRKVGPALAAGCSVVIKPPSETPYTCLALTKLAVEAGIPSNLIQVCPTKNRQAATELATNSLVRKISFTGSTGVGKMLAKLASGTLKKVSLELGGNAPFIVFDDADLDLAVEGAMFCKFRCSGQTCVWLVGRLFLVLRQIRYYGPTSNFNLVQMPAPDNMTVHRTVRNDGQEYLDRLDIGKDVPNDIEDHLVNLYFTWQDPASHVVQREMYQKAKVQWCDHMVDNPYYSEALRNSICALGAAFESRHHPTFVTFPKSLADFFADRAKALLDIELDCPSVATVQAMVILSGHDIGCKRDARGWLYSGISMDGHEACAFDLALHVDMTPYVRTGSISQEEADLRKTVFWGAYTVDHLWGLHLGRPFRINMEDVTVAKPGIDGSISGHWSAYVSPGSRGITQPDYAELLCSQRALLCDIMAPLGHALYGSQRIPPSVLQEMNQKTVKELKEWKDCLPSVLQVQTDEKDTKTPYLPHVLLLQ
;
A
#
# COMPACT_ATOMS: atom_id res chain seq x y z
N MET A 1 -38.51 -27.71 11.81
CA MET A 1 -37.59 -28.85 11.71
C MET A 1 -37.44 -29.23 10.25
N HIS A 2 -36.57 -28.52 9.51
CA HIS A 2 -36.08 -28.96 8.22
C HIS A 2 -34.64 -29.42 8.41
N SER A 3 -34.39 -30.63 7.94
CA SER A 3 -33.15 -31.40 8.05
C SER A 3 -31.89 -30.60 7.72
N THR A 4 -31.04 -30.39 8.74
CA THR A 4 -29.65 -29.97 8.62
C THR A 4 -28.74 -31.20 8.73
N ALA A 5 -28.92 -32.18 7.84
CA ALA A 5 -27.99 -33.28 7.67
C ALA A 5 -27.52 -33.31 6.19
N ASN A 6 -26.20 -33.36 5.99
CA ASN A 6 -25.46 -33.59 4.73
C ASN A 6 -25.01 -32.40 3.83
N SER A 7 -24.55 -31.26 4.37
CA SER A 7 -23.85 -30.25 3.56
C SER A 7 -22.31 -30.31 3.60
N GLN A 8 -21.70 -31.10 4.48
CA GLN A 8 -20.24 -31.24 4.56
C GLN A 8 -19.69 -32.38 3.67
N ASP A 9 -20.40 -33.51 3.55
CA ASP A 9 -19.97 -34.64 2.70
C ASP A 9 -20.08 -34.37 1.19
N THR A 10 -20.99 -33.49 0.78
CA THR A 10 -21.20 -33.13 -0.64
C THR A 10 -20.13 -32.15 -1.18
N LYS A 11 -19.50 -31.34 -0.31
CA LYS A 11 -18.38 -30.47 -0.71
C LYS A 11 -17.06 -31.24 -0.90
N ALA A 12 -16.87 -32.33 -0.14
CA ALA A 12 -15.64 -33.13 -0.19
C ALA A 12 -15.53 -34.03 -1.44
N THR A 13 -16.59 -34.15 -2.24
CA THR A 13 -16.67 -35.03 -3.42
C THR A 13 -16.65 -34.26 -4.75
N TYR A 14 -17.05 -32.99 -4.78
CA TYR A 14 -17.18 -32.19 -6.00
C TYR A 14 -15.89 -32.11 -6.84
N HIS A 15 -14.73 -31.84 -6.24
CA HIS A 15 -13.48 -31.72 -7.00
C HIS A 15 -13.03 -33.07 -7.58
N ARG A 16 -13.29 -34.19 -6.90
CA ARG A 16 -12.96 -35.53 -7.44
C ARG A 16 -13.85 -35.86 -8.62
N ASP A 17 -15.13 -35.52 -8.54
CA ASP A 17 -16.08 -35.72 -9.63
C ASP A 17 -15.74 -34.81 -10.83
N ALA A 18 -15.30 -33.57 -10.58
CA ALA A 18 -14.86 -32.65 -11.62
C ALA A 18 -13.58 -33.14 -12.31
N LEU A 19 -12.59 -33.62 -11.55
CA LEU A 19 -11.37 -34.21 -12.09
C LEU A 19 -11.63 -35.53 -12.83
N ALA A 20 -12.55 -36.36 -12.35
CA ALA A 20 -12.93 -37.61 -13.02
C ALA A 20 -13.69 -37.39 -14.33
N LYS A 21 -14.24 -36.19 -14.55
CA LYS A 21 -14.96 -35.79 -15.75
C LYS A 21 -14.09 -35.04 -16.78
N LEU A 22 -12.78 -34.90 -16.54
CA LEU A 22 -11.89 -34.35 -17.55
C LEU A 22 -11.89 -35.27 -18.77
N ASN A 23 -11.96 -34.69 -19.98
CA ASN A 23 -11.89 -35.47 -21.20
C ASN A 23 -10.49 -36.09 -21.37
N ASN A 24 -9.47 -35.35 -20.94
CA ASN A 24 -8.08 -35.75 -20.91
C ASN A 24 -7.53 -35.73 -19.46
N ASN A 25 -7.77 -36.82 -18.72
CA ASN A 25 -7.24 -37.02 -17.36
C ASN A 25 -5.71 -36.95 -17.27
N GLU A 26 -5.05 -37.14 -18.41
CA GLU A 26 -3.62 -37.17 -18.58
C GLU A 26 -2.97 -35.78 -18.46
N LEU A 27 -3.76 -34.71 -18.40
CA LEU A 27 -3.32 -33.32 -18.16
C LEU A 27 -3.14 -32.99 -16.68
N PHE A 28 -3.72 -33.77 -15.77
CA PHE A 28 -3.57 -33.55 -14.33
C PHE A 28 -2.30 -34.25 -13.81
N ILE A 29 -1.18 -33.53 -13.82
CA ILE A 29 0.16 -34.07 -13.57
C ILE A 29 0.73 -33.56 -12.25
N SER A 30 1.30 -34.46 -11.45
CA SER A 30 1.87 -34.18 -10.13
C SER A 30 3.41 -34.18 -10.09
N ASP A 31 4.04 -34.60 -11.18
CA ASP A 31 5.49 -34.78 -11.25
C ASP A 31 6.18 -33.52 -11.79
N ALA A 32 7.43 -33.31 -11.38
CA ALA A 32 8.25 -32.24 -11.94
C ALA A 32 8.67 -32.60 -13.38
N PHE A 33 8.98 -31.61 -14.20
CA PHE A 33 9.45 -31.84 -15.57
C PHE A 33 10.92 -31.39 -15.68
N ILE A 34 11.84 -32.35 -15.61
CA ILE A 34 13.29 -32.11 -15.52
C ILE A 34 14.02 -33.00 -16.53
N GLY A 35 14.98 -32.46 -17.27
CA GLY A 35 15.72 -33.20 -18.29
C GLY A 35 14.82 -33.72 -19.41
N GLY A 36 13.72 -33.02 -19.69
CA GLY A 36 12.74 -33.41 -20.69
C GLY A 36 11.92 -34.66 -20.33
N LYS A 37 11.84 -35.02 -19.04
CA LYS A 37 11.10 -36.18 -18.52
C LYS A 37 10.30 -35.79 -17.28
N TRP A 38 9.20 -36.51 -17.05
CA TRP A 38 8.44 -36.43 -15.80
C TRP A 38 9.21 -37.16 -14.68
N VAL A 39 9.48 -36.45 -13.58
CA VAL A 39 10.26 -36.92 -12.44
C VAL A 39 9.43 -36.79 -11.17
N SER A 40 9.04 -37.93 -10.60
CA SER A 40 8.39 -38.00 -9.30
C SER A 40 9.44 -37.90 -8.18
N LYS A 41 9.23 -36.97 -7.23
CA LYS A 41 10.12 -36.78 -6.07
C LYS A 41 9.53 -37.43 -4.83
N THR A 42 10.40 -37.88 -3.92
CA THR A 42 10.01 -38.39 -2.59
C THR A 42 9.35 -37.30 -1.74
N LYS A 43 9.89 -36.08 -1.82
CA LYS A 43 9.33 -34.92 -1.16
C LYS A 43 8.23 -34.33 -2.04
N LYS A 44 7.02 -34.19 -1.49
CA LYS A 44 5.86 -33.60 -2.17
C LYS A 44 5.21 -32.57 -1.26
N PHE A 45 4.50 -31.61 -1.85
CA PHE A 45 3.69 -30.66 -1.12
C PHE A 45 2.23 -30.71 -1.55
N ASP A 46 1.35 -30.38 -0.61
CA ASP A 46 -0.09 -30.38 -0.82
C ASP A 46 -0.55 -29.09 -1.50
N VAL A 47 -1.46 -29.27 -2.47
CA VAL A 47 -2.22 -28.22 -3.16
C VAL A 47 -3.68 -28.35 -2.73
N PHE A 48 -4.30 -27.23 -2.38
CA PHE A 48 -5.66 -27.19 -1.83
C PHE A 48 -6.59 -26.45 -2.79
N GLU A 49 -7.84 -26.92 -2.87
CA GLU A 49 -8.91 -26.19 -3.54
C GLU A 49 -9.38 -25.05 -2.62
N PRO A 50 -9.31 -23.78 -3.05
CA PRO A 50 -9.59 -22.64 -2.18
C PRO A 50 -11.08 -22.52 -1.79
N ALA A 51 -12.01 -23.04 -2.60
CA ALA A 51 -13.45 -22.95 -2.33
C ALA A 51 -13.91 -23.91 -1.22
N SER A 52 -13.27 -25.07 -1.09
CA SER A 52 -13.63 -26.11 -0.13
C SER A 52 -12.62 -26.28 1.01
N GLY A 53 -11.39 -25.77 0.83
CA GLY A 53 -10.26 -26.03 1.73
C GLY A 53 -9.76 -27.49 1.68
N THR A 54 -10.29 -28.30 0.77
CA THR A 54 -9.91 -29.72 0.65
C THR A 54 -8.64 -29.88 -0.20
N LYS A 55 -7.92 -30.97 0.04
CA LYS A 55 -6.70 -31.29 -0.69
C LYS A 55 -7.04 -31.73 -2.11
N LEU A 56 -6.63 -30.94 -3.10
CA LEU A 56 -6.79 -31.24 -4.52
C LEU A 56 -5.82 -32.35 -4.97
N GLY A 57 -4.58 -32.31 -4.46
CA GLY A 57 -3.57 -33.34 -4.75
C GLY A 57 -2.20 -33.00 -4.17
N GLN A 58 -1.18 -33.73 -4.60
CA GLN A 58 0.21 -33.50 -4.22
C GLN A 58 1.07 -33.25 -5.45
N VAL A 59 2.06 -32.37 -5.32
CA VAL A 59 3.03 -32.07 -6.38
C VAL A 59 4.44 -32.28 -5.85
N SER A 60 5.34 -32.76 -6.70
CA SER A 60 6.76 -32.93 -6.39
C SER A 60 7.41 -31.63 -5.93
N ASP A 61 8.18 -31.67 -4.83
CA ASP A 61 8.90 -30.53 -4.25
C ASP A 61 10.38 -30.58 -4.67
N CYS A 62 10.76 -29.74 -5.63
CA CYS A 62 12.11 -29.68 -6.16
C CYS A 62 13.09 -29.02 -5.16
N ASP A 63 14.30 -29.56 -5.11
CA ASP A 63 15.44 -29.04 -4.36
C ASP A 63 16.38 -28.19 -5.24
N VAL A 64 17.46 -27.65 -4.67
CA VAL A 64 18.44 -26.81 -5.40
C VAL A 64 19.11 -27.59 -6.53
N GLU A 65 19.36 -28.89 -6.34
CA GLU A 65 20.07 -29.72 -7.31
C GLU A 65 19.19 -30.03 -8.52
N ASP A 66 17.89 -30.21 -8.30
CA ASP A 66 16.90 -30.28 -9.37
C ASP A 66 16.92 -29.03 -10.27
N PHE A 67 17.01 -27.83 -9.66
CA PHE A 67 17.13 -26.59 -10.44
C PHE A 67 18.43 -26.55 -11.25
N ARG A 68 19.56 -27.00 -10.69
CA ARG A 68 20.84 -27.07 -11.43
C ARG A 68 20.75 -28.01 -12.62
N ASN A 69 20.23 -29.21 -12.41
CA ASN A 69 20.04 -30.22 -13.46
C ASN A 69 19.10 -29.69 -14.57
N ALA A 70 18.01 -29.01 -14.19
CA ALA A 70 17.11 -28.37 -15.14
C ALA A 70 17.81 -27.27 -15.95
N ILE A 71 18.59 -26.39 -15.30
CA ILE A 71 19.33 -25.32 -15.96
C ILE A 71 20.36 -25.88 -16.93
N GLU A 72 21.11 -26.92 -16.53
CA GLU A 72 22.14 -27.53 -17.37
C GLU A 72 21.53 -28.21 -18.59
N SER A 73 20.44 -28.98 -18.43
CA SER A 73 19.72 -29.59 -19.54
C SER A 73 19.18 -28.53 -20.52
N ALA A 74 18.59 -27.46 -19.99
CA ALA A 74 18.09 -26.34 -20.79
C ALA A 74 19.23 -25.60 -21.51
N HIS A 75 20.42 -25.49 -20.91
CA HIS A 75 21.59 -24.87 -21.52
C HIS A 75 22.12 -25.69 -22.70
N GLN A 76 22.29 -27.00 -22.51
CA GLN A 76 22.79 -27.92 -23.54
C GLN A 76 21.86 -27.99 -24.76
N ALA A 77 20.53 -27.95 -24.54
CA ALA A 77 19.56 -28.04 -25.62
C ALA A 77 19.39 -26.74 -26.43
N GLN A 78 19.66 -25.57 -25.82
CA GLN A 78 19.32 -24.28 -26.42
C GLN A 78 20.10 -23.96 -27.69
N ALA A 79 21.41 -24.21 -27.70
CA ALA A 79 22.27 -23.94 -28.86
C ALA A 79 21.83 -24.77 -30.07
N ASN A 80 21.72 -26.09 -29.88
CA ASN A 80 21.28 -27.02 -30.92
C ASN A 80 19.89 -26.68 -31.46
N PHE A 81 18.96 -26.24 -30.60
CA PHE A 81 17.63 -25.83 -31.04
C PHE A 81 17.67 -24.55 -31.89
N PHE A 82 18.42 -23.54 -31.49
CA PHE A 82 18.50 -22.29 -32.24
C PHE A 82 19.20 -22.48 -33.59
N GLU A 83 20.30 -23.24 -33.63
CA GLU A 83 21.04 -23.55 -34.86
C GLU A 83 20.24 -24.47 -35.80
N GLY A 84 19.51 -25.44 -35.25
CA GLY A 84 18.73 -26.41 -36.01
C GLY A 84 17.35 -25.92 -36.46
N THR A 85 16.91 -24.72 -36.06
CA THR A 85 15.56 -24.22 -36.39
C THR A 85 15.58 -22.81 -36.98
N THR A 86 14.71 -22.58 -37.96
CA THR A 86 14.41 -21.24 -38.47
C THR A 86 13.30 -20.58 -37.64
N GLY A 87 13.17 -19.25 -37.73
CA GLY A 87 12.04 -18.52 -37.12
C GLY A 87 10.68 -19.10 -37.54
N THR A 88 10.55 -19.50 -38.81
CA THR A 88 9.34 -20.15 -39.35
C THR A 88 9.05 -21.50 -38.69
N SER A 89 10.09 -22.34 -38.51
CA SER A 89 9.94 -23.65 -37.84
C SER A 89 9.53 -23.49 -36.38
N ARG A 90 10.09 -22.50 -35.67
CA ARG A 90 9.71 -22.19 -34.29
C ARG A 90 8.28 -21.66 -34.20
N GLY A 91 7.89 -20.80 -35.14
CA GLY A 91 6.51 -20.32 -35.26
C GLY A 91 5.52 -21.47 -35.47
N ALA A 92 5.82 -22.43 -36.35
CA ALA A 92 4.96 -23.59 -36.58
C ALA A 92 4.81 -24.49 -35.35
N LEU A 93 5.87 -24.67 -34.54
CA LEU A 93 5.81 -25.40 -33.27
C LEU A 93 4.88 -24.70 -32.27
N LEU A 94 5.04 -23.39 -32.10
CA LEU A 94 4.20 -22.59 -31.23
C LEU A 94 2.74 -22.57 -31.70
N ARG A 95 2.50 -22.53 -33.01
CA ARG A 95 1.14 -22.59 -33.55
C ARG A 95 0.45 -23.92 -33.23
N ARG A 96 1.15 -25.04 -33.37
CA ARG A 96 0.61 -26.35 -32.94
C ARG A 96 0.31 -26.39 -31.45
N TRP A 97 1.16 -25.77 -30.63
CA TRP A 97 0.90 -25.67 -29.19
C TRP A 97 -0.35 -24.83 -28.90
N TYR A 98 -0.55 -23.71 -29.60
CA TYR A 98 -1.79 -22.94 -29.52
C TYR A 98 -3.03 -23.77 -29.86
N ASP A 99 -2.99 -24.52 -30.96
CA ASP A 99 -4.11 -25.35 -31.40
C ASP A 99 -4.45 -26.43 -30.34
N LEU A 100 -3.42 -27.04 -29.71
CA LEU A 100 -3.60 -28.02 -28.63
C LEU A 100 -4.16 -27.41 -27.33
N ILE A 101 -3.76 -26.19 -26.97
CA ILE A 101 -4.31 -25.48 -25.81
C ILE A 101 -5.81 -25.23 -26.00
N LEU A 102 -6.22 -24.80 -27.20
CA LEU A 102 -7.64 -24.58 -27.50
C LEU A 102 -8.43 -25.89 -27.58
N ALA A 103 -7.84 -26.95 -28.15
CA ALA A 103 -8.48 -28.26 -28.19
C ALA A 103 -8.78 -28.84 -26.79
N ASN A 104 -7.96 -28.48 -25.79
CA ASN A 104 -8.11 -28.91 -24.39
C ASN A 104 -8.62 -27.77 -23.47
N GLN A 105 -9.31 -26.77 -24.02
CA GLN A 105 -9.70 -25.56 -23.27
C GLN A 105 -10.51 -25.89 -22.02
N ASP A 106 -11.51 -26.77 -22.14
CA ASP A 106 -12.44 -27.09 -21.05
C ASP A 106 -11.76 -27.81 -19.89
N ASP A 107 -10.85 -28.74 -20.20
CA ASP A 107 -10.09 -29.49 -19.19
C ASP A 107 -9.09 -28.58 -18.47
N LEU A 108 -8.36 -27.74 -19.22
CA LEU A 108 -7.46 -26.74 -18.65
C LEU A 108 -8.20 -25.74 -17.76
N ALA A 109 -9.38 -25.26 -18.20
CA ALA A 109 -10.19 -24.34 -17.43
C ALA A 109 -10.71 -24.98 -16.14
N THR A 110 -11.07 -26.26 -16.18
CA THR A 110 -11.52 -27.02 -15.00
C THR A 110 -10.38 -27.15 -13.98
N SER A 111 -9.20 -27.61 -14.41
CA SER A 111 -8.03 -27.71 -13.54
C SER A 111 -7.65 -26.35 -12.95
N LEU A 112 -7.64 -25.31 -13.77
CA LEU A 112 -7.32 -23.94 -13.37
C LEU A 112 -8.30 -23.41 -12.32
N SER A 113 -9.60 -23.59 -12.55
CA SER A 113 -10.66 -23.16 -11.63
C SER A 113 -10.54 -23.87 -10.27
N LEU A 114 -10.23 -25.17 -10.27
CA LEU A 114 -10.09 -25.95 -9.03
C LEU A 114 -8.87 -25.53 -8.19
N GLU A 115 -7.72 -25.22 -8.80
CA GLU A 115 -6.54 -24.81 -8.02
C GLU A 115 -6.54 -23.32 -7.65
N ASN A 116 -7.06 -22.44 -8.52
CA ASN A 116 -7.02 -21.00 -8.30
C ASN A 116 -8.28 -20.45 -7.59
N GLY A 117 -9.44 -21.06 -7.83
CA GLY A 117 -10.72 -20.63 -7.25
C GLY A 117 -11.53 -19.65 -8.09
N LYS A 118 -11.03 -19.18 -9.24
CA LYS A 118 -11.84 -18.34 -10.15
C LYS A 118 -12.98 -19.11 -10.80
N THR A 119 -14.00 -18.39 -11.24
CA THR A 119 -15.16 -19.00 -11.91
C THR A 119 -14.73 -19.71 -13.20
N ILE A 120 -15.46 -20.77 -13.58
CA ILE A 120 -15.14 -21.55 -14.79
C ILE A 120 -15.15 -20.68 -16.06
N CYS A 121 -16.02 -19.67 -16.11
CA CYS A 121 -16.09 -18.73 -17.23
C CYS A 121 -14.81 -17.87 -17.31
N GLU A 122 -14.33 -17.34 -16.18
CA GLU A 122 -13.07 -16.61 -16.14
C GLU A 122 -11.87 -17.50 -16.45
N ALA A 123 -11.89 -18.76 -15.99
CA ALA A 123 -10.85 -19.74 -16.29
C ALA A 123 -10.77 -20.04 -17.80
N LYS A 124 -11.92 -20.29 -18.46
CA LYS A 124 -11.98 -20.47 -19.92
C LYS A 124 -11.48 -19.24 -20.67
N GLY A 125 -11.85 -18.05 -20.20
CA GLY A 125 -11.35 -16.78 -20.75
C GLY A 125 -9.85 -16.62 -20.59
N GLU A 126 -9.28 -17.03 -19.44
CA GLU A 126 -7.84 -17.04 -19.23
C GLU A 126 -7.12 -18.03 -20.15
N VAL A 127 -7.63 -19.24 -20.34
CA VAL A 127 -6.99 -20.24 -21.21
C VAL A 127 -6.88 -19.71 -22.65
N VAL A 128 -7.95 -19.08 -23.17
CA VAL A 128 -7.92 -18.43 -24.50
C VAL A 128 -6.93 -17.26 -24.51
N TYR A 129 -6.96 -16.42 -23.48
CA TYR A 129 -6.02 -15.31 -23.35
C TYR A 129 -4.55 -15.80 -23.30
N ALA A 130 -4.30 -16.90 -22.59
CA ALA A 130 -3.00 -17.54 -22.51
C ALA A 130 -2.56 -18.11 -23.86
N ALA A 131 -3.47 -18.76 -24.60
CA ALA A 131 -3.22 -19.27 -25.93
C ALA A 131 -2.88 -18.13 -26.91
N ASN A 132 -3.57 -16.99 -26.83
CA ASN A 132 -3.34 -15.86 -27.73
C ASN A 132 -1.90 -15.31 -27.66
N PHE A 133 -1.24 -15.35 -26.49
CA PHE A 133 0.19 -15.02 -26.42
C PHE A 133 1.05 -15.98 -27.25
N ILE A 134 0.74 -17.27 -27.23
CA ILE A 134 1.47 -18.26 -28.02
C ILE A 134 1.25 -18.02 -29.52
N SER A 135 0.01 -17.76 -29.95
CA SER A 135 -0.26 -17.40 -31.35
C SER A 135 0.48 -16.14 -31.78
N TRP A 136 0.44 -15.09 -30.96
CA TRP A 136 1.13 -13.84 -31.25
C TRP A 136 2.64 -14.05 -31.40
N PHE A 137 3.27 -14.75 -30.46
CA PHE A 137 4.72 -14.99 -30.52
C PHE A 137 5.14 -16.02 -31.56
N ALA A 138 4.23 -16.91 -31.99
CA ALA A 138 4.45 -17.78 -33.14
C ALA A 138 4.68 -16.94 -34.41
N GLU A 139 3.90 -15.88 -34.59
CA GLU A 139 4.03 -14.96 -35.71
C GLU A 139 5.28 -14.07 -35.58
N GLU A 140 5.56 -13.56 -34.37
CA GLU A 140 6.74 -12.73 -34.10
C GLU A 140 8.07 -13.49 -34.24
N ALA A 141 8.06 -14.83 -34.17
CA ALA A 141 9.26 -15.66 -34.37
C ALA A 141 9.97 -15.39 -35.71
N THR A 142 9.22 -14.95 -36.73
CA THR A 142 9.75 -14.63 -38.08
C THR A 142 10.13 -13.15 -38.24
N ARG A 143 9.85 -12.30 -37.25
CA ARG A 143 9.94 -10.83 -37.33
C ARG A 143 11.03 -10.23 -36.44
N ALA A 144 12.06 -11.02 -36.11
CA ALA A 144 13.24 -10.56 -35.36
C ALA A 144 14.18 -9.72 -36.24
N TYR A 145 13.71 -8.56 -36.71
CA TYR A 145 14.44 -7.73 -37.67
C TYR A 145 15.69 -7.06 -37.08
N GLY A 146 16.75 -7.08 -37.87
CA GLY A 146 17.90 -6.21 -37.74
C GLY A 146 17.73 -4.87 -38.46
N VAL A 147 18.71 -3.99 -38.34
CA VAL A 147 18.74 -2.69 -39.02
C VAL A 147 20.11 -2.47 -39.64
N THR A 148 20.14 -2.00 -40.88
CA THR A 148 21.35 -1.47 -41.54
C THR A 148 21.44 0.03 -41.31
N ILE A 149 22.58 0.51 -40.82
CA ILE A 149 22.78 1.90 -40.41
C ILE A 149 23.83 2.55 -41.33
N PRO A 150 23.59 3.77 -41.85
CA PRO A 150 24.60 4.50 -42.60
C PRO A 150 25.87 4.71 -41.77
N SER A 151 27.03 4.39 -42.34
CA SER A 151 28.30 4.54 -41.64
C SER A 151 28.83 5.97 -41.76
N SER A 152 29.38 6.49 -40.66
CA SER A 152 30.13 7.75 -40.64
C SER A 152 31.54 7.61 -41.22
N THR A 153 32.04 6.38 -41.35
CA THR A 153 33.38 6.08 -41.86
C THR A 153 33.29 5.54 -43.29
N PRO A 154 34.09 6.05 -44.24
CA PRO A 154 34.12 5.52 -45.59
C PRO A 154 34.48 4.02 -45.62
N HIS A 155 33.92 3.28 -46.57
CA HIS A 155 34.17 1.85 -46.78
C HIS A 155 33.78 0.91 -45.61
N THR A 156 32.90 1.34 -44.71
CA THR A 156 32.35 0.47 -43.66
C THR A 156 30.83 0.36 -43.74
N THR A 157 30.30 -0.83 -43.44
CA THR A 157 28.87 -1.11 -43.35
C THR A 157 28.50 -1.45 -41.91
N LEU A 158 27.46 -0.81 -41.38
CA LEU A 158 26.96 -1.09 -40.03
C LEU A 158 25.64 -1.86 -40.15
N LEU A 159 25.56 -3.01 -39.47
CA LEU A 159 24.35 -3.81 -39.36
C LEU A 159 24.14 -4.27 -37.92
N THR A 160 22.89 -4.50 -37.55
CA THR A 160 22.50 -5.07 -36.26
C THR A 160 21.71 -6.35 -36.48
N ILE A 161 21.93 -7.36 -35.64
CA ILE A 161 21.17 -8.61 -35.62
C ILE A 161 20.61 -8.86 -34.23
N ARG A 162 19.55 -9.68 -34.13
CA ARG A 162 18.92 -10.06 -32.86
C ARG A 162 19.02 -11.56 -32.65
N GLU A 163 19.67 -11.97 -31.58
CA GLU A 163 19.90 -13.37 -31.22
C GLU A 163 19.29 -13.69 -29.84
N PRO A 164 18.96 -14.96 -29.56
CA PRO A 164 18.46 -15.37 -28.27
C PRO A 164 19.45 -15.06 -27.15
N VAL A 165 18.93 -14.74 -25.98
CA VAL A 165 19.76 -14.47 -24.79
C VAL A 165 20.34 -15.74 -24.17
N GLY A 166 19.77 -16.92 -24.48
CA GLY A 166 20.13 -18.21 -23.89
C GLY A 166 19.08 -18.72 -22.90
N VAL A 167 19.51 -19.30 -21.78
CA VAL A 167 18.60 -19.88 -20.77
C VAL A 167 17.86 -18.77 -20.00
N CYS A 168 16.53 -18.91 -19.90
CA CYS A 168 15.64 -17.99 -19.22
C CYS A 168 15.02 -18.61 -17.96
N GLY A 169 15.24 -18.00 -16.80
CA GLY A 169 14.55 -18.34 -15.55
C GLY A 169 13.20 -17.62 -15.47
N ILE A 170 12.11 -18.38 -15.32
CA ILE A 170 10.74 -17.86 -15.29
C ILE A 170 10.12 -18.16 -13.93
N ILE A 171 9.66 -17.11 -13.25
CA ILE A 171 8.98 -17.22 -11.96
C ILE A 171 7.63 -16.50 -12.09
N THR A 172 6.54 -17.22 -11.79
CA THR A 172 5.17 -16.73 -12.02
C THR A 172 4.32 -16.71 -10.73
N PRO A 173 3.31 -15.83 -10.66
CA PRO A 173 2.37 -15.74 -9.55
C PRO A 173 1.18 -16.69 -9.75
N TRP A 174 0.36 -16.82 -8.70
CA TRP A 174 -0.79 -17.74 -8.67
C TRP A 174 -2.06 -17.21 -9.32
N ASN A 175 -2.21 -15.90 -9.51
CA ASN A 175 -3.47 -15.28 -9.91
C ASN A 175 -3.89 -15.55 -11.36
N PHE A 176 -2.94 -15.66 -12.28
CA PHE A 176 -3.17 -16.05 -13.68
C PHE A 176 -2.19 -17.18 -14.05
N PRO A 177 -2.47 -18.42 -13.60
CA PRO A 177 -1.52 -19.54 -13.69
C PRO A 177 -1.27 -20.02 -15.12
N ALA A 178 -2.19 -19.78 -16.06
CA ALA A 178 -1.95 -20.09 -17.48
C ALA A 178 -1.28 -18.90 -18.18
N ALA A 179 -1.89 -17.71 -18.09
CA ALA A 179 -1.49 -16.57 -18.91
C ALA A 179 -0.10 -16.03 -18.52
N MET A 180 0.30 -16.09 -17.25
CA MET A 180 1.64 -15.65 -16.85
C MET A 180 2.75 -16.57 -17.36
N ILE A 181 2.44 -17.86 -17.56
CA ILE A 181 3.36 -18.84 -18.14
C ILE A 181 3.53 -18.54 -19.63
N THR A 182 2.44 -18.54 -20.40
CA THR A 182 2.51 -18.38 -21.86
C THR A 182 3.05 -17.01 -22.28
N ARG A 183 2.75 -15.95 -21.52
CA ARG A 183 3.28 -14.59 -21.73
C ARG A 183 4.81 -14.51 -21.60
N LYS A 184 5.46 -15.48 -20.94
CA LYS A 184 6.92 -15.53 -20.75
C LYS A 184 7.58 -16.63 -21.57
N VAL A 185 6.95 -17.81 -21.65
CA VAL A 185 7.46 -18.97 -22.40
C VAL A 185 7.32 -18.76 -23.91
N GLY A 186 6.18 -18.22 -24.38
CA GLY A 186 5.94 -17.91 -25.79
C GLY A 186 7.06 -17.09 -26.44
N PRO A 187 7.39 -15.88 -25.92
CA PRO A 187 8.45 -15.06 -26.51
C PRO A 187 9.84 -15.68 -26.35
N ALA A 188 10.10 -16.43 -25.26
CA ALA A 188 11.39 -17.09 -25.06
C ALA A 188 11.63 -18.16 -26.12
N LEU A 189 10.67 -19.05 -26.34
CA LEU A 189 10.76 -20.11 -27.35
C LEU A 189 10.77 -19.54 -28.77
N ALA A 190 9.97 -18.51 -29.07
CA ALA A 190 9.97 -17.83 -30.36
C ALA A 190 11.35 -17.25 -30.72
N ALA A 191 12.01 -16.62 -29.74
CA ALA A 191 13.37 -16.10 -29.88
C ALA A 191 14.45 -17.19 -30.03
N GLY A 192 14.15 -18.45 -29.67
CA GLY A 192 15.13 -19.55 -29.66
C GLY A 192 15.83 -19.76 -28.32
N CYS A 193 15.24 -19.29 -27.22
CA CYS A 193 15.72 -19.52 -25.86
C CYS A 193 15.16 -20.83 -25.29
N SER A 194 15.80 -21.35 -24.24
CA SER A 194 15.25 -22.39 -23.36
C SER A 194 14.75 -21.78 -22.05
N VAL A 195 13.86 -22.49 -21.35
CA VAL A 195 13.16 -21.97 -20.17
C VAL A 195 13.22 -22.95 -19.00
N VAL A 196 13.45 -22.42 -17.80
CA VAL A 196 13.28 -23.14 -16.53
C VAL A 196 12.25 -22.37 -15.70
N ILE A 197 11.15 -23.04 -15.37
CA ILE A 197 9.94 -22.44 -14.83
C ILE A 197 9.77 -22.88 -13.37
N LYS A 198 9.66 -21.91 -12.47
CA LYS A 198 9.13 -22.12 -11.12
C LYS A 198 7.68 -21.64 -11.09
N PRO A 199 6.69 -22.55 -11.11
CA PRO A 199 5.29 -22.18 -10.95
C PRO A 199 4.99 -21.75 -9.50
N PRO A 200 3.89 -21.03 -9.26
CA PRO A 200 3.36 -20.82 -7.91
C PRO A 200 3.10 -22.17 -7.22
N SER A 201 3.30 -22.22 -5.90
CA SER A 201 3.06 -23.44 -5.11
C SER A 201 1.57 -23.71 -4.90
N GLU A 202 0.76 -22.68 -5.05
CA GLU A 202 -0.68 -22.68 -4.88
C GLU A 202 -1.38 -23.21 -6.13
N THR A 203 -0.86 -22.90 -7.32
CA THR A 203 -1.49 -23.25 -8.62
C THR A 203 -0.51 -23.86 -9.64
N PRO A 204 0.13 -25.00 -9.32
CA PRO A 204 1.14 -25.62 -10.19
C PRO A 204 0.56 -26.46 -11.34
N TYR A 205 -0.66 -26.99 -11.25
CA TYR A 205 -1.17 -28.00 -12.19
C TYR A 205 -1.37 -27.43 -13.59
N THR A 206 -1.87 -26.21 -13.71
CA THR A 206 -2.05 -25.54 -15.02
C THR A 206 -0.73 -25.42 -15.78
N CYS A 207 0.37 -25.09 -15.09
CA CYS A 207 1.69 -25.00 -15.72
C CYS A 207 2.19 -26.36 -16.23
N LEU A 208 1.96 -27.42 -15.46
CA LEU A 208 2.36 -28.79 -15.84
C LEU A 208 1.53 -29.29 -17.03
N ALA A 209 0.22 -29.04 -17.03
CA ALA A 209 -0.66 -29.35 -18.16
C ALA A 209 -0.23 -28.63 -19.44
N LEU A 210 0.06 -27.32 -19.36
CA LEU A 210 0.56 -26.54 -20.50
C LEU A 210 1.90 -27.08 -21.03
N THR A 211 2.77 -27.56 -20.15
CA THR A 211 4.06 -28.14 -20.51
C THR A 211 3.89 -29.46 -21.24
N LYS A 212 2.95 -30.31 -20.80
CA LYS A 212 2.61 -31.55 -21.52
C LYS A 212 2.16 -31.24 -22.95
N LEU A 213 1.22 -30.30 -23.11
CA LEU A 213 0.75 -29.87 -24.42
C LEU A 213 1.86 -29.26 -25.29
N ALA A 214 2.85 -28.59 -24.69
CA ALA A 214 4.00 -28.05 -25.40
C ALA A 214 4.88 -29.17 -26.00
N VAL A 215 5.12 -30.23 -25.22
CA VAL A 215 5.87 -31.40 -25.67
C VAL A 215 5.10 -32.16 -26.77
N GLU A 216 3.79 -32.32 -26.62
CA GLU A 216 2.92 -32.92 -27.64
C GLU A 216 2.88 -32.10 -28.95
N ALA A 217 3.00 -30.78 -28.87
CA ALA A 217 3.15 -29.91 -30.04
C ALA A 217 4.46 -30.14 -30.82
N GLY A 218 5.39 -30.93 -30.26
CA GLY A 218 6.69 -31.23 -30.82
C GLY A 218 7.80 -30.28 -30.38
N ILE A 219 7.56 -29.42 -29.39
CA ILE A 219 8.63 -28.62 -28.79
C ILE A 219 9.61 -29.58 -28.10
N PRO A 220 10.92 -29.52 -28.39
CA PRO A 220 11.89 -30.40 -27.76
C PRO A 220 11.79 -30.33 -26.23
N SER A 221 11.58 -31.49 -25.60
CA SER A 221 11.32 -31.59 -24.17
C SER A 221 12.43 -30.98 -23.31
N ASN A 222 13.68 -31.01 -23.78
CA ASN A 222 14.82 -30.44 -23.06
C ASN A 222 14.82 -28.89 -23.02
N LEU A 223 14.00 -28.21 -23.80
CA LEU A 223 13.93 -26.74 -23.80
C LEU A 223 13.01 -26.17 -22.73
N ILE A 224 12.06 -26.95 -22.22
CA ILE A 224 11.11 -26.53 -21.21
C ILE A 224 11.36 -27.38 -19.97
N GLN A 225 11.64 -26.75 -18.85
CA GLN A 225 11.78 -27.42 -17.56
C GLN A 225 10.84 -26.77 -16.56
N VAL A 226 10.17 -27.57 -15.73
CA VAL A 226 9.24 -27.09 -14.69
C VAL A 226 9.65 -27.70 -13.36
N CYS A 227 10.01 -26.84 -12.42
CA CYS A 227 10.47 -27.20 -11.08
C CYS A 227 9.52 -26.61 -10.03
N PRO A 228 8.42 -27.31 -9.68
CA PRO A 228 7.55 -26.89 -8.57
C PRO A 228 8.32 -26.98 -7.25
N THR A 229 8.22 -25.95 -6.40
CA THR A 229 8.86 -25.96 -5.08
C THR A 229 8.16 -25.01 -4.12
N LYS A 230 8.05 -25.40 -2.84
CA LYS A 230 7.72 -24.48 -1.73
C LYS A 230 8.97 -23.81 -1.15
N ASN A 231 10.16 -24.35 -1.42
CA ASN A 231 11.40 -23.78 -0.93
C ASN A 231 11.83 -22.58 -1.79
N ARG A 232 11.56 -21.37 -1.28
CA ARG A 232 11.94 -20.13 -1.97
C ARG A 232 13.46 -19.99 -2.17
N GLN A 233 14.29 -20.58 -1.30
CA GLN A 233 15.74 -20.55 -1.47
C GLN A 233 16.17 -21.40 -2.67
N ALA A 234 15.53 -22.54 -2.92
CA ALA A 234 15.83 -23.36 -4.10
C ALA A 234 15.62 -22.58 -5.42
N ALA A 235 14.53 -21.80 -5.49
CA ALA A 235 14.24 -20.96 -6.65
C ALA A 235 15.24 -19.80 -6.86
N THR A 236 16.03 -19.41 -5.85
CA THR A 236 17.08 -18.39 -6.02
C THR A 236 18.23 -18.87 -6.91
N GLU A 237 18.38 -20.18 -7.14
CA GLU A 237 19.33 -20.74 -8.09
C GLU A 237 19.11 -20.18 -9.51
N LEU A 238 17.85 -19.92 -9.89
CA LEU A 238 17.53 -19.25 -11.16
C LEU A 238 18.14 -17.84 -11.27
N ALA A 239 18.40 -17.18 -10.13
CA ALA A 239 18.96 -15.84 -10.07
C ALA A 239 20.47 -15.80 -9.91
N THR A 240 21.06 -16.79 -9.25
CA THR A 240 22.50 -16.83 -8.94
C THR A 240 23.30 -17.57 -10.02
N ASN A 241 22.74 -18.62 -10.62
CA ASN A 241 23.48 -19.50 -11.53
C ASN A 241 23.89 -18.79 -12.83
N SER A 242 25.18 -18.84 -13.20
CA SER A 242 25.75 -18.10 -14.34
C SER A 242 25.22 -18.53 -15.72
N LEU A 243 24.70 -19.76 -15.86
CA LEU A 243 24.14 -20.26 -17.12
C LEU A 243 22.80 -19.60 -17.48
N VAL A 244 22.04 -19.15 -16.47
CA VAL A 244 20.84 -18.36 -16.71
C VAL A 244 21.25 -16.96 -17.16
N ARG A 245 20.75 -16.48 -18.30
CA ARG A 245 21.12 -15.16 -18.85
C ARG A 245 19.99 -14.14 -18.76
N LYS A 246 18.77 -14.59 -18.51
CA LYS A 246 17.59 -13.74 -18.30
C LYS A 246 16.69 -14.27 -17.21
N ILE A 247 16.16 -13.38 -16.37
CA ILE A 247 15.06 -13.67 -15.45
C ILE A 247 13.82 -12.89 -15.86
N SER A 248 12.68 -13.56 -15.82
CA SER A 248 11.37 -12.94 -15.96
C SER A 248 10.52 -13.30 -14.74
N PHE A 249 10.23 -12.29 -13.91
CA PHE A 249 9.46 -12.45 -12.68
C PHE A 249 8.17 -11.64 -12.75
N THR A 250 7.09 -12.21 -12.23
CA THR A 250 5.87 -11.48 -11.93
C THR A 250 5.44 -11.80 -10.49
N GLY A 251 5.18 -10.78 -9.68
CA GLY A 251 4.81 -10.96 -8.28
C GLY A 251 5.02 -9.70 -7.44
N SER A 252 5.27 -9.85 -6.14
CA SER A 252 5.37 -8.71 -5.23
C SER A 252 6.63 -7.87 -5.46
N THR A 253 6.52 -6.56 -5.21
CA THR A 253 7.62 -5.61 -5.38
C THR A 253 8.84 -5.94 -4.50
N GLY A 254 8.62 -6.42 -3.27
CA GLY A 254 9.70 -6.84 -2.37
C GLY A 254 10.52 -8.01 -2.93
N VAL A 255 9.85 -9.05 -3.44
CA VAL A 255 10.53 -10.19 -4.08
C VAL A 255 11.23 -9.76 -5.37
N GLY A 256 10.60 -8.88 -6.15
CA GLY A 256 11.20 -8.31 -7.37
C GLY A 256 12.52 -7.58 -7.10
N LYS A 257 12.56 -6.72 -6.09
CA LYS A 257 13.80 -6.02 -5.65
C LYS A 257 14.88 -7.02 -5.22
N MET A 258 14.51 -8.04 -4.45
CA MET A 258 15.43 -9.09 -4.03
C MET A 258 16.01 -9.86 -5.21
N LEU A 259 15.18 -10.29 -6.17
CA LEU A 259 15.63 -10.98 -7.38
C LEU A 259 16.53 -10.10 -8.27
N ALA A 260 16.23 -8.80 -8.37
CA ALA A 260 17.08 -7.86 -9.10
C ALA A 260 18.47 -7.74 -8.47
N LYS A 261 18.54 -7.69 -7.14
CA LYS A 261 19.81 -7.68 -6.38
C LYS A 261 20.61 -8.96 -6.58
N LEU A 262 19.97 -10.13 -6.61
CA LEU A 262 20.66 -11.39 -6.89
C LEU A 262 21.16 -11.44 -8.35
N ALA A 263 20.32 -11.02 -9.30
CA ALA A 263 20.65 -11.03 -10.73
C ALA A 263 21.82 -10.09 -11.08
N SER A 264 22.07 -9.03 -10.29
CA SER A 264 23.18 -8.11 -10.53
C SER A 264 24.55 -8.78 -10.36
N GLY A 265 24.65 -9.86 -9.56
CA GLY A 265 25.91 -10.59 -9.36
C GLY A 265 26.49 -11.20 -10.64
N THR A 266 25.66 -11.42 -11.66
CA THR A 266 26.06 -11.97 -12.96
C THR A 266 25.57 -11.13 -14.15
N LEU A 267 25.09 -9.91 -13.88
CA LEU A 267 24.58 -8.94 -14.86
C LEU A 267 23.55 -9.52 -15.85
N LYS A 268 22.64 -10.37 -15.36
CA LYS A 268 21.58 -10.96 -16.20
C LYS A 268 20.56 -9.91 -16.62
N LYS A 269 19.91 -10.10 -17.77
CA LYS A 269 18.74 -9.28 -18.15
C LYS A 269 17.55 -9.63 -17.24
N VAL A 270 16.88 -8.62 -16.70
CA VAL A 270 15.72 -8.84 -15.81
C VAL A 270 14.48 -8.18 -16.40
N SER A 271 13.35 -8.90 -16.39
CA SER A 271 12.01 -8.35 -16.64
C SER A 271 11.17 -8.54 -15.38
N LEU A 272 10.66 -7.45 -14.82
CA LEU A 272 9.92 -7.44 -13.56
C LEU A 272 8.55 -6.81 -13.77
N GLU A 273 7.51 -7.59 -13.51
CA GLU A 273 6.12 -7.11 -13.46
C GLU A 273 5.68 -7.19 -12.00
N LEU A 274 5.59 -6.03 -11.34
CA LEU A 274 5.49 -5.95 -9.88
C LEU A 274 4.11 -5.46 -9.42
N GLY A 275 3.99 -5.08 -8.15
CA GLY A 275 2.77 -4.48 -7.62
C GLY A 275 2.47 -3.14 -8.29
N GLY A 276 1.22 -2.95 -8.68
CA GLY A 276 0.68 -1.68 -9.17
C GLY A 276 -0.32 -1.07 -8.18
N ASN A 277 -0.60 0.22 -8.36
CA ASN A 277 -1.70 0.93 -7.72
C ASN A 277 -2.44 1.69 -8.83
N ALA A 278 -3.35 0.99 -9.52
CA ALA A 278 -3.94 1.45 -10.77
C ALA A 278 -5.13 2.41 -10.50
N PRO A 279 -5.03 3.70 -10.88
CA PRO A 279 -6.15 4.63 -10.77
C PRO A 279 -7.17 4.39 -11.89
N PHE A 280 -8.46 4.47 -11.58
CA PHE A 280 -9.53 4.53 -12.57
C PHE A 280 -10.21 5.91 -12.48
N ILE A 281 -10.14 6.69 -13.57
CA ILE A 281 -10.54 8.10 -13.57
C ILE A 281 -11.69 8.29 -14.56
N VAL A 282 -12.81 8.79 -14.05
CA VAL A 282 -14.03 9.12 -14.80
C VAL A 282 -14.23 10.63 -14.73
N PHE A 283 -14.19 11.26 -15.90
CA PHE A 283 -14.43 12.70 -16.06
C PHE A 283 -15.93 12.98 -16.30
N ASP A 284 -16.33 14.24 -16.18
CA ASP A 284 -17.71 14.70 -16.31
C ASP A 284 -18.32 14.40 -17.70
N ASP A 285 -17.48 14.28 -18.72
CA ASP A 285 -17.84 14.00 -20.11
C ASP A 285 -17.84 12.50 -20.45
N ALA A 286 -17.55 11.63 -19.48
CA ALA A 286 -17.55 10.19 -19.67
C ALA A 286 -18.97 9.62 -19.70
N ASP A 287 -19.18 8.63 -20.57
CA ASP A 287 -20.37 7.80 -20.52
C ASP A 287 -20.37 6.97 -19.23
N LEU A 288 -21.31 7.29 -18.33
CA LEU A 288 -21.37 6.71 -17.00
C LEU A 288 -21.72 5.22 -17.02
N ASP A 289 -22.56 4.77 -17.94
CA ASP A 289 -22.96 3.36 -18.01
C ASP A 289 -21.76 2.51 -18.44
N LEU A 290 -21.03 2.96 -19.46
CA LEU A 290 -19.77 2.33 -19.87
C LEU A 290 -18.69 2.40 -18.79
N ALA A 291 -18.61 3.52 -18.05
CA ALA A 291 -17.67 3.66 -16.95
C ALA A 291 -17.97 2.69 -15.80
N VAL A 292 -19.25 2.46 -15.48
CA VAL A 292 -19.68 1.50 -14.45
C VAL A 292 -19.42 0.06 -14.90
N GLU A 293 -19.78 -0.31 -16.14
CA GLU A 293 -19.47 -1.63 -16.68
C GLU A 293 -17.97 -1.90 -16.69
N GLY A 294 -17.19 -0.90 -17.13
CA GLY A 294 -15.74 -0.90 -17.06
C GLY A 294 -15.28 -1.12 -15.62
N ALA A 295 -15.72 -0.31 -14.67
CA ALA A 295 -15.32 -0.41 -13.26
C ALA A 295 -15.66 -1.77 -12.64
N MET A 296 -16.84 -2.34 -12.95
CA MET A 296 -17.26 -3.66 -12.47
C MET A 296 -16.32 -4.76 -12.97
N PHE A 297 -16.05 -4.77 -14.28
CA PHE A 297 -15.08 -5.70 -14.86
C PHE A 297 -13.67 -5.48 -14.29
N CYS A 298 -13.29 -4.22 -14.09
CA CYS A 298 -11.97 -3.87 -13.62
C CYS A 298 -11.73 -4.23 -12.15
N LYS A 299 -12.72 -4.10 -11.30
CA LYS A 299 -12.56 -4.26 -9.86
C LYS A 299 -12.75 -5.70 -9.40
N PHE A 300 -13.75 -6.39 -9.94
CA PHE A 300 -14.24 -7.64 -9.36
C PHE A 300 -13.77 -8.89 -10.11
N ARG A 301 -13.17 -8.74 -11.29
CA ARG A 301 -12.59 -9.87 -12.03
C ARG A 301 -11.56 -10.60 -11.19
N CYS A 302 -11.64 -11.94 -11.16
CA CYS A 302 -10.77 -12.79 -10.34
C CYS A 302 -10.75 -12.35 -8.85
N SER A 303 -11.89 -11.88 -8.36
CA SER A 303 -12.10 -11.33 -7.01
C SER A 303 -11.16 -10.17 -6.66
N GLY A 304 -10.73 -9.38 -7.67
CA GLY A 304 -9.81 -8.25 -7.49
C GLY A 304 -8.34 -8.64 -7.31
N GLN A 305 -7.98 -9.93 -7.41
CA GLN A 305 -6.65 -10.45 -7.09
C GLN A 305 -5.66 -10.37 -8.25
N THR A 306 -5.53 -9.20 -8.86
CA THR A 306 -4.94 -9.10 -10.19
C THR A 306 -4.12 -7.82 -10.33
N CYS A 307 -2.93 -7.90 -10.94
CA CYS A 307 -1.90 -6.86 -10.84
C CYS A 307 -2.23 -5.53 -11.52
N VAL A 308 -3.11 -5.52 -12.52
CA VAL A 308 -3.53 -4.33 -13.26
C VAL A 308 -4.83 -3.71 -12.72
N TRP A 309 -5.37 -4.25 -11.63
CA TRP A 309 -6.73 -3.95 -11.19
C TRP A 309 -6.79 -3.27 -9.82
N LEU A 310 -7.94 -2.64 -9.60
CA LEU A 310 -8.24 -1.69 -8.53
C LEU A 310 -8.05 -2.31 -7.14
N VAL A 311 -6.87 -2.10 -6.57
CA VAL A 311 -6.70 -1.98 -5.12
C VAL A 311 -6.25 -0.54 -4.86
N GLY A 312 -7.13 0.42 -5.18
CA GLY A 312 -6.94 1.84 -4.84
C GLY A 312 -7.51 2.83 -5.86
N ARG A 313 -8.65 3.45 -5.49
CA ARG A 313 -9.21 4.73 -5.99
C ARG A 313 -9.93 4.72 -7.35
N LEU A 314 -11.24 4.99 -7.27
CA LEU A 314 -12.12 5.42 -8.37
C LEU A 314 -12.27 6.95 -8.24
N PHE A 315 -11.93 7.70 -9.27
CA PHE A 315 -12.18 9.15 -9.32
C PHE A 315 -13.39 9.42 -10.21
N LEU A 316 -14.36 10.15 -9.66
CA LEU A 316 -15.52 10.69 -10.37
C LEU A 316 -15.58 12.19 -10.07
N VAL A 317 -15.59 13.02 -11.12
CA VAL A 317 -15.76 14.46 -10.98
C VAL A 317 -17.21 14.83 -11.31
N LEU A 318 -17.77 15.75 -10.51
CA LEU A 318 -19.04 16.49 -10.65
C LEU A 318 -20.34 15.74 -11.08
N ARG A 319 -20.74 14.70 -10.34
CA ARG A 319 -21.87 14.70 -9.36
C ARG A 319 -22.41 13.28 -9.04
N GLN A 320 -21.52 12.56 -8.35
CA GLN A 320 -21.70 11.48 -7.34
C GLN A 320 -21.92 10.02 -7.79
N ILE A 321 -20.82 9.26 -7.84
CA ILE A 321 -20.56 8.05 -7.03
C ILE A 321 -19.09 8.11 -6.51
N ARG A 322 -18.81 7.56 -5.32
CA ARG A 322 -17.59 7.74 -4.49
C ARG A 322 -16.85 6.38 -4.32
N TYR A 323 -15.50 6.33 -4.32
CA TYR A 323 -14.72 5.20 -3.74
C TYR A 323 -13.27 5.58 -3.36
N TYR A 324 -12.88 5.21 -2.13
CA TYR A 324 -11.62 5.52 -1.44
C TYR A 324 -10.86 4.20 -1.08
N GLY A 325 -9.53 4.33 -0.89
CA GLY A 325 -8.62 3.41 -0.16
C GLY A 325 -8.40 1.94 -0.59
N PRO A 326 -7.31 1.28 -0.13
CA PRO A 326 -6.88 -0.06 -0.58
C PRO A 326 -7.44 -1.25 0.24
N THR A 327 -8.30 -1.03 1.24
CA THR A 327 -8.81 -2.11 2.11
C THR A 327 -10.28 -1.88 2.46
N SER A 328 -11.20 -2.28 1.57
CA SER A 328 -12.60 -2.36 1.94
C SER A 328 -12.86 -3.64 2.75
N ASN A 329 -12.64 -3.58 4.06
CA ASN A 329 -13.40 -4.43 4.96
C ASN A 329 -14.82 -3.85 5.05
N PHE A 330 -15.81 -4.69 4.78
CA PHE A 330 -17.22 -4.37 4.93
C PHE A 330 -17.51 -4.25 6.44
N ASN A 331 -17.61 -3.03 6.98
CA ASN A 331 -18.04 -2.83 8.38
C ASN A 331 -19.52 -2.45 8.43
N LEU A 332 -20.33 -3.34 9.01
CA LEU A 332 -21.74 -3.10 9.29
C LEU A 332 -21.86 -2.12 10.45
N VAL A 333 -22.70 -1.09 10.27
CA VAL A 333 -22.94 0.05 11.19
C VAL A 333 -23.60 -0.34 12.53
N GLN A 334 -23.79 -1.64 12.79
CA GLN A 334 -24.22 -2.15 14.09
C GLN A 334 -23.41 -3.39 14.46
N MET A 335 -22.36 -3.20 15.25
CA MET A 335 -21.69 -4.28 15.97
C MET A 335 -22.12 -4.23 17.44
N PRO A 336 -22.90 -5.21 17.92
CA PRO A 336 -23.05 -5.43 19.35
C PRO A 336 -21.81 -6.17 19.87
N ALA A 337 -21.04 -5.50 20.75
CA ALA A 337 -19.96 -6.04 21.56
C ALA A 337 -18.71 -6.58 20.81
N PRO A 338 -17.52 -6.58 21.45
CA PRO A 338 -16.28 -6.98 20.81
C PRO A 338 -16.20 -8.51 20.77
N ASP A 339 -16.62 -9.10 19.65
CA ASP A 339 -16.13 -10.43 19.31
C ASP A 339 -14.70 -10.30 18.79
N ASN A 340 -13.80 -11.06 19.41
CA ASN A 340 -12.38 -11.17 19.09
C ASN A 340 -12.15 -11.47 17.60
N MET A 341 -12.12 -10.46 16.74
CA MET A 341 -11.33 -10.52 15.52
C MET A 341 -9.87 -10.57 15.97
N THR A 342 -9.23 -11.72 15.81
CA THR A 342 -7.78 -11.85 16.00
C THR A 342 -7.08 -10.92 15.02
N VAL A 343 -6.73 -9.72 15.49
CA VAL A 343 -5.87 -8.78 14.77
C VAL A 343 -4.51 -9.44 14.64
N HIS A 344 -4.21 -9.97 13.45
CA HIS A 344 -2.98 -10.72 13.19
C HIS A 344 -1.72 -9.85 13.15
N ARG A 345 -1.86 -8.53 13.06
CA ARG A 345 -0.74 -7.59 13.12
C ARG A 345 -1.04 -6.41 14.02
N THR A 346 -0.22 -6.24 15.05
CA THR A 346 -0.26 -5.05 15.90
C THR A 346 1.12 -4.44 15.98
N VAL A 347 1.20 -3.12 16.19
CA VAL A 347 2.48 -2.44 16.41
C VAL A 347 3.28 -3.09 17.54
N ARG A 348 2.60 -3.56 18.60
CA ARG A 348 3.23 -4.26 19.73
C ARG A 348 3.93 -5.56 19.32
N ASN A 349 3.34 -6.34 18.41
CA ASN A 349 3.87 -7.66 18.03
C ASN A 349 4.85 -7.58 16.85
N ASP A 350 4.53 -6.80 15.83
CA ASP A 350 5.24 -6.77 14.55
C ASP A 350 6.06 -5.48 14.32
N GLY A 351 5.84 -4.44 15.14
CA GLY A 351 6.43 -3.12 14.92
C GLY A 351 7.95 -3.15 14.92
N GLN A 352 8.57 -3.77 15.93
CA GLN A 352 10.03 -3.82 16.01
C GLN A 352 10.65 -4.65 14.88
N GLU A 353 10.09 -5.83 14.55
CA GLU A 353 10.57 -6.63 13.42
C GLU A 353 10.44 -5.85 12.09
N TYR A 354 9.36 -5.09 11.94
CA TYR A 354 9.14 -4.25 10.77
C TYR A 354 10.18 -3.11 10.67
N LEU A 355 10.51 -2.46 11.79
CA LEU A 355 11.55 -1.44 11.85
C LEU A 355 12.95 -2.01 11.58
N ASP A 356 13.24 -3.21 12.08
CA ASP A 356 14.51 -3.90 11.87
C ASP A 356 14.71 -4.24 10.39
N ARG A 357 13.66 -4.69 9.69
CA ARG A 357 13.70 -4.94 8.23
C ARG A 357 13.97 -3.69 7.40
N LEU A 358 13.69 -2.51 7.95
CA LEU A 358 13.90 -1.21 7.31
C LEU A 358 15.21 -0.52 7.74
N ASP A 359 16.06 -1.20 8.50
CA ASP A 359 17.31 -0.67 9.07
C ASP A 359 17.11 0.60 9.94
N ILE A 360 15.93 0.74 10.57
CA ILE A 360 15.57 1.87 11.44
C ILE A 360 15.13 1.45 12.85
N GLY A 361 15.26 0.17 13.20
CA GLY A 361 14.90 -0.40 14.50
C GLY A 361 15.90 -0.17 15.63
N LYS A 362 16.82 0.80 15.52
CA LYS A 362 17.83 1.07 16.56
C LYS A 362 17.18 1.43 17.90
N ASP A 363 17.58 0.78 18.99
CA ASP A 363 17.07 1.09 20.33
C ASP A 363 17.36 2.53 20.75
N VAL A 364 16.31 3.23 21.18
CA VAL A 364 16.37 4.63 21.59
C VAL A 364 16.52 4.69 23.12
N PRO A 365 17.54 5.39 23.65
CA PRO A 365 17.66 5.62 25.09
C PRO A 365 16.47 6.39 25.69
N ASN A 366 15.95 5.94 26.84
CA ASN A 366 14.78 6.55 27.50
C ASN A 366 14.99 8.02 27.88
N ASP A 367 16.22 8.42 28.22
CA ASP A 367 16.60 9.79 28.55
C ASP A 367 16.42 10.73 27.35
N ILE A 368 16.78 10.29 26.15
CA ILE A 368 16.58 11.04 24.91
C ILE A 368 15.09 11.11 24.60
N GLU A 369 14.37 10.00 24.72
CA GLU A 369 12.93 9.97 24.48
C GLU A 369 12.18 10.95 25.39
N ASP A 370 12.40 10.89 26.69
CA ASP A 370 11.72 11.75 27.65
C ASP A 370 12.11 13.22 27.46
N HIS A 371 13.37 13.50 27.10
CA HIS A 371 13.82 14.84 26.73
C HIS A 371 13.05 15.39 25.52
N LEU A 372 12.95 14.63 24.42
CA LEU A 372 12.25 15.04 23.20
C LEU A 372 10.74 15.20 23.42
N VAL A 373 10.12 14.31 24.20
CA VAL A 373 8.70 14.42 24.58
C VAL A 373 8.47 15.69 25.41
N ASN A 374 9.36 16.03 26.33
CA ASN A 374 9.27 17.27 27.10
C ASN A 374 9.43 18.51 26.22
N LEU A 375 10.36 18.50 25.25
CA LEU A 375 10.51 19.58 24.27
C LEU A 375 9.23 19.79 23.45
N TYR A 376 8.61 18.70 22.98
CA TYR A 376 7.33 18.75 22.26
C TYR A 376 6.25 19.45 23.10
N PHE A 377 5.98 18.98 24.32
CA PHE A 377 4.92 19.57 25.15
C PHE A 377 5.22 21.01 25.59
N THR A 378 6.50 21.40 25.67
CA THR A 378 6.88 22.77 26.03
C THR A 378 6.60 23.75 24.88
N TRP A 379 6.83 23.32 23.63
CA TRP A 379 6.80 24.19 22.45
C TRP A 379 5.71 23.81 21.44
N GLN A 380 4.73 23.01 21.84
CA GLN A 380 3.62 22.59 20.99
C GLN A 380 2.85 23.83 20.48
N ASP A 381 2.56 23.87 19.18
CA ASP A 381 1.65 24.89 18.62
C ASP A 381 0.22 24.58 19.06
N PRO A 382 -0.46 25.49 19.80
CA PRO A 382 -1.85 25.35 20.20
C PRO A 382 -2.82 25.06 19.04
N ALA A 383 -2.48 25.47 17.83
CA ALA A 383 -3.28 25.19 16.62
C ALA A 383 -3.29 23.72 16.21
N SER A 384 -2.26 22.99 16.62
CA SER A 384 -2.08 21.56 16.40
C SER A 384 -2.22 20.78 17.70
N HIS A 385 -2.90 21.35 18.69
CA HIS A 385 -3.08 20.72 19.99
C HIS A 385 -4.04 19.53 19.87
N VAL A 386 -3.44 18.35 19.68
CA VAL A 386 -4.16 17.08 19.56
C VAL A 386 -3.81 16.10 20.68
N VAL A 387 -2.74 16.32 21.43
CA VAL A 387 -2.29 15.43 22.51
C VAL A 387 -2.34 16.17 23.85
N GLN A 388 -3.07 15.61 24.81
CA GLN A 388 -3.06 16.07 26.20
C GLN A 388 -1.98 15.32 27.00
N ARG A 389 -1.12 16.07 27.71
CA ARG A 389 0.07 15.53 28.38
C ARG A 389 -0.24 14.48 29.43
N GLU A 390 -1.21 14.75 30.32
CA GLU A 390 -1.56 13.85 31.42
C GLU A 390 -2.13 12.52 30.89
N MET A 391 -3.02 12.59 29.91
CA MET A 391 -3.64 11.40 29.31
C MET A 391 -2.62 10.56 28.55
N TYR A 392 -1.72 11.20 27.79
CA TYR A 392 -0.61 10.52 27.12
C TYR A 392 0.32 9.81 28.12
N GLN A 393 0.66 10.46 29.24
CA GLN A 393 1.53 9.85 30.26
C GLN A 393 0.85 8.67 30.97
N LYS A 394 -0.43 8.80 31.36
CA LYS A 394 -1.22 7.69 31.93
C LYS A 394 -1.29 6.51 30.94
N ALA A 395 -1.55 6.81 29.67
CA ALA A 395 -1.65 5.81 28.60
C ALA A 395 -0.31 5.12 28.27
N LYS A 396 0.81 5.86 28.32
CA LYS A 396 2.18 5.33 28.17
C LYS A 396 2.49 4.30 29.26
N VAL A 397 2.18 4.63 30.53
CA VAL A 397 2.40 3.72 31.67
C VAL A 397 1.56 2.44 31.53
N GLN A 398 0.28 2.55 31.15
CA GLN A 398 -0.57 1.38 30.90
C GLN A 398 -0.03 0.48 29.78
N TRP A 399 0.51 1.08 28.73
CA TRP A 399 1.03 0.34 27.58
C TRP A 399 2.38 -0.33 27.86
N CYS A 400 3.32 0.38 28.51
CA CYS A 400 4.67 -0.09 28.82
C CYS A 400 4.70 -1.06 30.01
N ASP A 401 4.06 -0.69 31.13
CA ASP A 401 4.23 -1.41 32.40
C ASP A 401 3.15 -2.48 32.61
N HIS A 402 1.93 -2.22 32.14
CA HIS A 402 0.78 -3.11 32.33
C HIS A 402 0.42 -3.95 31.10
N MET A 403 1.11 -3.75 29.96
CA MET A 403 0.86 -4.44 28.69
C MET A 403 -0.61 -4.33 28.21
N VAL A 404 -1.27 -3.21 28.52
CA VAL A 404 -2.65 -2.94 28.11
C VAL A 404 -2.66 -2.02 26.91
N ASP A 405 -3.25 -2.48 25.80
CA ASP A 405 -3.50 -1.64 24.64
C ASP A 405 -4.63 -0.65 24.93
N ASN A 406 -4.42 0.61 24.56
CA ASN A 406 -5.36 1.69 24.77
C ASN A 406 -5.36 2.62 23.54
N PRO A 407 -6.46 3.33 23.26
CA PRO A 407 -6.56 4.14 22.04
C PRO A 407 -5.82 5.48 22.09
N TYR A 408 -5.14 5.81 23.20
CA TYR A 408 -4.53 7.12 23.48
C TYR A 408 -3.00 7.13 23.45
N TYR A 409 -2.40 5.95 23.32
CA TYR A 409 -0.96 5.80 23.18
C TYR A 409 -0.67 4.77 22.09
N SER A 410 0.25 5.12 21.22
CA SER A 410 0.80 4.20 20.24
C SER A 410 2.27 4.52 19.99
N GLU A 411 3.05 3.53 19.55
CA GLU A 411 4.45 3.79 19.23
C GLU A 411 4.59 4.73 18.02
N ALA A 412 3.63 4.73 17.07
CA ALA A 412 3.62 5.71 16.00
C ALA A 412 3.42 7.13 16.54
N LEU A 413 2.50 7.32 17.49
CA LEU A 413 2.29 8.61 18.17
C LEU A 413 3.54 9.06 18.93
N ARG A 414 4.16 8.17 19.71
CA ARG A 414 5.42 8.44 20.42
C ARG A 414 6.51 8.93 19.46
N ASN A 415 6.76 8.18 18.39
CA ASN A 415 7.78 8.54 17.41
C ASN A 415 7.44 9.86 16.68
N SER A 416 6.15 10.14 16.44
CA SER A 416 5.70 11.42 15.85
C SER A 416 5.98 12.60 16.78
N ILE A 417 5.69 12.46 18.08
CA ILE A 417 6.02 13.44 19.11
C ILE A 417 7.54 13.67 19.17
N CYS A 418 8.34 12.61 19.19
CA CYS A 418 9.80 12.72 19.21
C CYS A 418 10.35 13.37 17.93
N ALA A 419 9.74 13.14 16.76
CA ALA A 419 10.15 13.78 15.51
C ALA A 419 10.00 15.30 15.55
N LEU A 420 8.88 15.80 16.07
CA LEU A 420 8.68 17.25 16.22
C LEU A 420 9.50 17.82 17.38
N GLY A 421 9.63 17.10 18.49
CA GLY A 421 10.52 17.46 19.60
C GLY A 421 11.98 17.60 19.16
N ALA A 422 12.46 16.69 18.31
CA ALA A 422 13.81 16.71 17.75
C ALA A 422 14.07 17.87 16.79
N ALA A 423 13.02 18.55 16.30
CA ALA A 423 13.18 19.77 15.50
C ALA A 423 13.68 20.95 16.34
N PHE A 424 13.49 20.92 17.66
CA PHE A 424 14.00 21.92 18.61
C PHE A 424 15.40 21.59 19.13
N GLU A 425 15.95 20.43 18.77
CA GLU A 425 17.27 19.95 19.20
C GLU A 425 18.30 20.07 18.06
N SER A 426 19.57 19.89 18.40
CA SER A 426 20.64 19.79 17.40
C SER A 426 20.38 18.68 16.36
N ARG A 427 20.74 18.95 15.10
CA ARG A 427 20.46 18.06 13.96
C ARG A 427 20.92 16.61 14.16
N HIS A 428 21.99 16.42 14.94
CA HIS A 428 22.52 15.12 15.34
C HIS A 428 22.81 15.16 16.84
N HIS A 429 22.27 14.19 17.58
CA HIS A 429 22.52 14.08 19.02
C HIS A 429 23.93 13.49 19.28
N PRO A 430 24.74 14.07 20.17
CA PRO A 430 26.12 13.63 20.40
C PRO A 430 26.22 12.19 20.95
N THR A 431 25.23 11.73 21.72
CA THR A 431 25.21 10.37 22.29
C THR A 431 24.45 9.36 21.43
N PHE A 432 23.65 9.80 20.45
CA PHE A 432 22.83 8.93 19.62
C PHE A 432 22.99 9.28 18.14
N VAL A 433 23.92 8.59 17.48
CA VAL A 433 24.25 8.81 16.07
C VAL A 433 23.17 8.21 15.15
N THR A 434 22.50 9.06 14.38
CA THR A 434 21.47 8.70 13.38
C THR A 434 21.93 8.90 11.93
N PHE A 435 23.22 9.18 11.71
CA PHE A 435 23.79 9.48 10.40
C PHE A 435 23.51 8.36 9.37
N PRO A 436 23.12 8.67 8.12
CA PRO A 436 23.08 10.00 7.47
C PRO A 436 21.81 10.83 7.72
N LYS A 437 20.86 10.32 8.50
CA LYS A 437 19.58 10.99 8.75
C LYS A 437 19.67 11.95 9.94
N SER A 438 18.91 13.04 9.87
CA SER A 438 18.71 13.92 11.03
C SER A 438 17.95 13.17 12.13
N LEU A 439 18.10 13.62 13.38
CA LEU A 439 17.36 13.02 14.50
C LEU A 439 15.84 13.06 14.27
N ALA A 440 15.33 14.18 13.76
CA ALA A 440 13.91 14.35 13.43
C ALA A 440 13.44 13.40 12.31
N ASP A 441 14.21 13.27 11.22
CA ASP A 441 13.88 12.34 10.13
C ASP A 441 13.95 10.88 10.57
N PHE A 442 14.86 10.52 11.49
CA PHE A 442 14.94 9.17 12.04
C PHE A 442 13.63 8.79 12.76
N PHE A 443 13.16 9.64 13.67
CA PHE A 443 11.89 9.39 14.37
C PHE A 443 10.68 9.48 13.43
N ALA A 444 10.69 10.39 12.46
CA ALA A 444 9.62 10.50 11.47
C ALA A 444 9.52 9.24 10.60
N ASP A 445 10.64 8.67 10.15
CA ASP A 445 10.63 7.45 9.34
C ASP A 445 10.12 6.24 10.14
N ARG A 446 10.47 6.14 11.43
CA ARG A 446 9.91 5.12 12.34
C ARG A 446 8.40 5.30 12.50
N ALA A 447 7.94 6.52 12.77
CA ALA A 447 6.53 6.81 12.92
C ALA A 447 5.74 6.43 11.65
N LYS A 448 6.26 6.76 10.46
CA LYS A 448 5.64 6.43 9.17
C LYS A 448 5.56 4.92 8.94
N ALA A 449 6.64 4.19 9.25
CA ALA A 449 6.68 2.74 9.13
C ALA A 449 5.67 2.05 10.08
N LEU A 450 5.52 2.56 11.30
CA LEU A 450 4.55 2.03 12.26
C LEU A 450 3.11 2.43 11.92
N LEU A 451 2.91 3.62 11.34
CA LEU A 451 1.60 4.08 10.89
C LEU A 451 1.01 3.16 9.81
N ASP A 452 1.84 2.60 8.93
CA ASP A 452 1.38 1.61 7.93
C ASP A 452 0.74 0.37 8.60
N ILE A 453 1.14 0.01 9.82
CA ILE A 453 0.53 -1.08 10.60
C ILE A 453 -0.74 -0.59 11.32
N GLU A 454 -0.72 0.63 11.88
CA GLU A 454 -1.88 1.20 12.59
C GLU A 454 -3.06 1.53 11.69
N LEU A 455 -2.82 1.82 10.41
CA LEU A 455 -3.90 2.10 9.45
C LEU A 455 -4.80 0.88 9.18
N ASP A 456 -4.36 -0.34 9.52
CA ASP A 456 -5.22 -1.53 9.48
C ASP A 456 -6.30 -1.51 10.58
N CYS A 457 -6.05 -0.82 11.70
CA CYS A 457 -6.97 -0.67 12.83
C CYS A 457 -6.75 0.70 13.53
N PRO A 458 -7.26 1.80 12.94
CA PRO A 458 -6.97 3.14 13.41
C PRO A 458 -7.53 3.42 14.81
N SER A 459 -6.81 4.22 15.58
CA SER A 459 -7.20 4.68 16.92
C SER A 459 -7.09 6.20 17.05
N VAL A 460 -7.48 6.77 18.19
CA VAL A 460 -7.33 8.21 18.45
C VAL A 460 -5.85 8.62 18.36
N ALA A 461 -4.95 7.77 18.87
CA ALA A 461 -3.49 7.94 18.76
C ALA A 461 -3.00 7.99 17.31
N THR A 462 -3.64 7.23 16.41
CA THR A 462 -3.33 7.22 14.98
C THR A 462 -3.67 8.57 14.32
N VAL A 463 -4.83 9.17 14.67
CA VAL A 463 -5.20 10.52 14.21
C VAL A 463 -4.22 11.57 14.73
N GLN A 464 -3.88 11.50 16.03
CA GLN A 464 -2.90 12.38 16.66
C GLN A 464 -1.53 12.29 15.97
N ALA A 465 -1.06 11.08 15.67
CA ALA A 465 0.21 10.84 14.99
C ALA A 465 0.24 11.47 13.59
N MET A 466 -0.83 11.30 12.80
CA MET A 466 -0.94 11.88 11.46
C MET A 466 -0.92 13.41 11.48
N VAL A 467 -1.64 14.05 12.40
CA VAL A 467 -1.65 15.52 12.54
C VAL A 467 -0.24 16.04 12.86
N ILE A 468 0.49 15.37 13.76
CA ILE A 468 1.86 15.76 14.12
C ILE A 468 2.83 15.54 12.94
N LEU A 469 2.74 14.39 12.25
CA LEU A 469 3.56 14.08 11.08
C LEU A 469 3.30 15.04 9.91
N SER A 470 2.07 15.50 9.75
CA SER A 470 1.72 16.53 8.78
C SER A 470 2.54 17.79 9.01
N GLY A 471 2.56 18.29 10.26
CA GLY A 471 3.34 19.47 10.63
C GLY A 471 4.84 19.29 10.37
N HIS A 472 5.40 18.13 10.75
CA HIS A 472 6.80 17.81 10.50
C HIS A 472 7.16 17.79 9.00
N ASP A 473 6.38 17.08 8.18
CA ASP A 473 6.71 16.92 6.76
C ASP A 473 6.58 18.23 5.98
N ILE A 474 5.58 19.07 6.28
CA ILE A 474 5.45 20.41 5.68
C ILE A 474 6.60 21.31 6.15
N GLY A 475 6.98 21.27 7.44
CA GLY A 475 8.15 21.99 7.95
C GLY A 475 9.46 21.63 7.22
N CYS A 476 9.56 20.39 6.73
CA CYS A 476 10.68 19.92 5.90
C CYS A 476 10.51 20.19 4.39
N LYS A 477 9.53 21.00 3.96
CA LYS A 477 9.19 21.26 2.54
C LYS A 477 8.73 20.01 1.77
N ARG A 478 8.13 19.04 2.47
CA ARG A 478 7.55 17.82 1.89
C ARG A 478 6.01 17.94 1.85
N ASP A 479 5.55 19.02 1.22
CA ASP A 479 4.15 19.49 1.30
C ASP A 479 3.13 18.43 0.87
N ALA A 480 3.44 17.65 -0.17
CA ALA A 480 2.56 16.59 -0.65
C ALA A 480 2.35 15.45 0.37
N ARG A 481 3.36 15.15 1.20
CA ARG A 481 3.26 14.11 2.23
C ARG A 481 2.56 14.62 3.47
N GLY A 482 2.86 15.86 3.90
CA GLY A 482 2.13 16.41 5.03
C GLY A 482 0.65 16.59 4.72
N TRP A 483 0.31 17.04 3.51
CA TRP A 483 -1.07 17.04 3.04
C TRP A 483 -1.74 15.65 3.09
N LEU A 484 -1.02 14.59 2.70
CA LEU A 484 -1.58 13.25 2.77
C LEU A 484 -2.00 12.90 4.20
N TYR A 485 -1.17 13.24 5.20
CA TYR A 485 -1.51 12.97 6.60
C TYR A 485 -2.62 13.87 7.13
N SER A 486 -2.64 15.17 6.83
CA SER A 486 -3.76 16.05 7.23
C SER A 486 -5.08 15.60 6.61
N GLY A 487 -5.06 15.25 5.32
CA GLY A 487 -6.23 14.75 4.61
C GLY A 487 -6.75 13.45 5.18
N ILE A 488 -5.91 12.43 5.37
CA ILE A 488 -6.33 11.16 6.00
C ILE A 488 -6.86 11.40 7.43
N SER A 489 -6.31 12.37 8.16
CA SER A 489 -6.80 12.67 9.51
C SER A 489 -8.20 13.31 9.50
N MET A 490 -8.48 14.24 8.57
CA MET A 490 -9.60 15.18 8.70
C MET A 490 -10.39 15.45 7.40
N ASP A 491 -9.76 15.42 6.23
CA ASP A 491 -10.37 15.79 4.93
C ASP A 491 -10.41 14.62 3.94
N GLY A 492 -11.60 14.04 3.77
CA GLY A 492 -11.85 12.91 2.88
C GLY A 492 -12.98 12.03 3.41
N HIS A 493 -13.39 11.00 2.66
CA HIS A 493 -14.42 10.04 3.14
C HIS A 493 -13.85 8.86 3.94
N GLU A 494 -12.54 8.85 4.18
CA GLU A 494 -11.83 7.97 5.12
C GLU A 494 -11.14 8.84 6.19
N ALA A 495 -11.75 9.98 6.53
CA ALA A 495 -11.24 10.82 7.58
C ALA A 495 -11.31 10.01 8.87
N CYS A 496 -10.15 9.58 9.37
CA CYS A 496 -10.09 8.74 10.57
C CYS A 496 -10.80 9.41 11.76
N ALA A 497 -10.82 10.75 11.80
CA ALA A 497 -11.60 11.49 12.78
C ALA A 497 -13.13 11.27 12.64
N PHE A 498 -13.66 11.13 11.44
CA PHE A 498 -15.07 10.82 11.21
C PHE A 498 -15.39 9.35 11.46
N ASP A 499 -14.53 8.42 11.01
CA ASP A 499 -14.71 6.97 11.24
C ASP A 499 -14.66 6.61 12.73
N LEU A 500 -13.85 7.31 13.52
CA LEU A 500 -13.79 7.17 14.98
C LEU A 500 -14.86 7.98 15.73
N ALA A 501 -15.80 8.59 14.99
CA ALA A 501 -16.88 9.42 15.52
C ALA A 501 -16.40 10.59 16.40
N LEU A 502 -15.24 11.19 16.12
CA LEU A 502 -14.72 12.33 16.89
C LEU A 502 -15.54 13.62 16.68
N HIS A 503 -16.31 13.68 15.60
CA HIS A 503 -17.24 14.77 15.26
C HIS A 503 -18.56 14.74 16.06
N VAL A 504 -18.80 13.66 16.82
CA VAL A 504 -20.06 13.43 17.55
C VAL A 504 -19.96 13.97 18.98
N ASP A 505 -21.02 14.63 19.47
CA ASP A 505 -21.13 15.00 20.89
C ASP A 505 -21.25 13.76 21.79
N MET A 506 -20.23 13.55 22.62
CA MET A 506 -20.14 12.41 23.53
C MET A 506 -20.86 12.62 24.87
N THR A 507 -21.44 13.80 25.12
CA THR A 507 -22.16 14.13 26.37
C THR A 507 -23.22 13.07 26.76
N PRO A 508 -24.02 12.49 25.83
CA PRO A 508 -24.95 11.42 26.17
C PRO A 508 -24.28 10.15 26.70
N TYR A 509 -23.13 9.77 26.15
CA TYR A 509 -22.37 8.57 26.53
C TYR A 509 -21.62 8.73 27.86
N VAL A 510 -21.23 9.97 28.19
CA VAL A 510 -20.70 10.30 29.51
C VAL A 510 -21.78 10.14 30.58
N ARG A 511 -23.02 10.59 30.29
CA ARG A 511 -24.16 10.45 31.23
C ARG A 511 -24.54 8.99 31.48
N THR A 512 -24.35 8.10 30.51
CA THR A 512 -24.58 6.65 30.67
C THR A 512 -23.41 5.92 31.32
N GLY A 513 -22.29 6.59 31.59
CA GLY A 513 -21.08 6.01 32.15
C GLY A 513 -20.29 5.12 31.18
N SER A 514 -20.58 5.19 29.88
CA SER A 514 -19.89 4.38 28.86
C SER A 514 -18.52 4.94 28.49
N ILE A 515 -18.32 6.25 28.66
CA ILE A 515 -17.10 7.01 28.36
C ILE A 515 -16.80 7.97 29.53
N SER A 516 -15.53 8.20 29.85
CA SER A 516 -15.14 9.18 30.88
C SER A 516 -15.19 10.62 30.37
N GLN A 517 -15.33 11.59 31.27
CA GLN A 517 -15.29 13.02 30.88
C GLN A 517 -13.94 13.40 30.24
N GLU A 518 -12.82 12.90 30.80
CA GLU A 518 -11.47 13.12 30.26
C GLU A 518 -11.35 12.61 28.80
N GLU A 519 -11.95 11.46 28.48
CA GLU A 519 -11.96 10.92 27.11
C GLU A 519 -12.80 11.77 26.15
N ALA A 520 -13.97 12.24 26.58
CA ALA A 520 -14.82 13.10 25.76
C ALA A 520 -14.11 14.42 25.41
N ASP A 521 -13.40 15.00 26.37
CA ASP A 521 -12.65 16.25 26.19
C ASP A 521 -11.44 16.06 25.26
N LEU A 522 -10.73 14.92 25.34
CA LEU A 522 -9.66 14.59 24.40
C LEU A 522 -10.19 14.41 22.98
N ARG A 523 -11.28 13.63 22.79
CA ARG A 523 -11.87 13.40 21.45
C ARG A 523 -12.27 14.72 20.79
N LYS A 524 -12.88 15.61 21.56
CA LYS A 524 -13.19 16.99 21.14
C LYS A 524 -11.93 17.76 20.73
N THR A 525 -10.89 17.71 21.56
CA THR A 525 -9.62 18.40 21.30
C THR A 525 -8.96 17.90 20.00
N VAL A 526 -8.89 16.58 19.81
CA VAL A 526 -8.32 15.94 18.62
C VAL A 526 -9.06 16.35 17.35
N PHE A 527 -10.40 16.37 17.37
CA PHE A 527 -11.20 16.79 16.23
C PHE A 527 -10.92 18.24 15.81
N TRP A 528 -10.96 19.18 16.75
CA TRP A 528 -10.74 20.60 16.45
C TRP A 528 -9.28 20.94 16.12
N GLY A 529 -8.32 20.23 16.69
CA GLY A 529 -6.92 20.33 16.29
C GLY A 529 -6.70 19.82 14.86
N ALA A 530 -7.26 18.66 14.51
CA ALA A 530 -7.21 18.14 13.14
C ALA A 530 -7.92 19.08 12.13
N TYR A 531 -9.09 19.63 12.50
CA TYR A 531 -9.82 20.63 11.73
C TYR A 531 -8.98 21.85 11.38
N THR A 532 -8.32 22.43 12.39
CA THR A 532 -7.53 23.65 12.25
C THR A 532 -6.30 23.40 11.39
N VAL A 533 -5.59 22.29 11.62
CA VAL A 533 -4.40 21.91 10.85
C VAL A 533 -4.75 21.71 9.38
N ASP A 534 -5.84 21.01 9.08
CA ASP A 534 -6.27 20.80 7.69
C ASP A 534 -6.68 22.11 7.00
N HIS A 535 -7.42 22.99 7.68
CA HIS A 535 -7.82 24.29 7.11
C HIS A 535 -6.63 25.20 6.83
N LEU A 536 -5.68 25.29 7.75
CA LEU A 536 -4.47 26.09 7.55
C LEU A 536 -3.66 25.59 6.35
N TRP A 537 -3.51 24.27 6.20
CA TRP A 537 -2.82 23.69 5.06
C TRP A 537 -3.62 23.78 3.75
N GLY A 538 -4.95 23.73 3.82
CA GLY A 538 -5.84 24.00 2.71
C GLY A 538 -5.63 25.40 2.14
N LEU A 539 -5.56 26.42 3.00
CA LEU A 539 -5.24 27.79 2.59
C LEU A 539 -3.84 27.92 2.00
N HIS A 540 -2.84 27.30 2.63
CA HIS A 540 -1.44 27.37 2.18
C HIS A 540 -1.24 26.75 0.79
N LEU A 541 -1.89 25.61 0.53
CA LEU A 541 -1.76 24.87 -0.73
C LEU A 541 -2.82 25.23 -1.79
N GLY A 542 -3.73 26.15 -1.47
CA GLY A 542 -4.78 26.62 -2.36
C GLY A 542 -5.84 25.56 -2.68
N ARG A 543 -6.40 24.91 -1.66
CA ARG A 543 -7.34 23.80 -1.79
C ARG A 543 -8.73 24.14 -1.23
N PRO A 544 -9.81 23.58 -1.81
CA PRO A 544 -11.14 23.78 -1.29
C PRO A 544 -11.32 23.00 0.01
N PHE A 545 -11.91 23.64 1.02
CA PHE A 545 -12.39 22.98 2.22
C PHE A 545 -13.58 22.08 1.88
N ARG A 546 -13.60 20.83 2.38
CA ARG A 546 -14.64 19.84 2.05
C ARG A 546 -15.41 19.30 3.25
N ILE A 547 -15.14 19.81 4.45
CA ILE A 547 -15.81 19.37 5.68
C ILE A 547 -17.25 19.91 5.70
N ASN A 548 -18.23 19.01 5.77
CA ASN A 548 -19.62 19.40 5.98
C ASN A 548 -19.86 19.66 7.46
N MET A 549 -20.03 20.93 7.82
CA MET A 549 -20.27 21.32 9.21
C MET A 549 -21.69 20.94 9.71
N GLU A 550 -22.60 20.54 8.82
CA GLU A 550 -23.95 20.07 9.21
C GLU A 550 -23.91 18.76 10.00
N ASP A 551 -22.92 17.90 9.73
CA ASP A 551 -22.78 16.59 10.39
C ASP A 551 -22.01 16.66 11.71
N VAL A 552 -21.40 17.82 12.03
CA VAL A 552 -20.57 18.01 13.22
C VAL A 552 -21.44 18.44 14.41
N THR A 553 -21.55 17.57 15.41
CA THR A 553 -22.36 17.83 16.63
C THR A 553 -21.50 18.18 17.84
N VAL A 554 -20.20 17.88 17.82
CA VAL A 554 -19.27 18.22 18.90
C VAL A 554 -19.10 19.75 19.02
N ALA A 555 -19.25 20.27 20.24
CA ALA A 555 -19.09 21.70 20.50
C ALA A 555 -17.64 22.16 20.27
N LYS A 556 -17.45 23.42 19.88
CA LYS A 556 -16.12 24.07 19.78
C LYS A 556 -15.42 24.12 21.15
N PRO A 557 -14.08 24.17 21.20
CA PRO A 557 -13.32 24.42 22.43
C PRO A 557 -13.78 25.74 23.05
N GLY A 558 -13.95 25.73 24.38
CA GLY A 558 -14.72 26.75 25.11
C GLY A 558 -14.17 28.16 24.94
N ILE A 559 -15.07 29.11 24.70
CA ILE A 559 -14.85 30.56 24.78
C ILE A 559 -14.89 31.02 26.25
N ASP A 560 -15.36 30.16 27.17
CA ASP A 560 -15.41 30.42 28.60
C ASP A 560 -13.99 30.31 29.18
N GLY A 561 -13.41 31.45 29.53
CA GLY A 561 -11.98 31.63 29.82
C GLY A 561 -11.49 31.03 31.14
N SER A 562 -11.63 29.72 31.34
CA SER A 562 -10.89 29.03 32.39
C SER A 562 -9.46 28.76 31.92
N ILE A 563 -8.49 29.45 32.50
CA ILE A 563 -7.05 29.14 32.35
C ILE A 563 -6.84 27.75 33.00
N SER A 564 -6.60 26.72 32.18
CA SER A 564 -6.49 25.33 32.64
C SER A 564 -5.08 24.93 33.10
N GLY A 565 -4.07 25.80 32.99
CA GLY A 565 -2.70 25.47 33.40
C GLY A 565 -1.68 26.61 33.42
N HIS A 566 -0.43 26.27 33.73
CA HIS A 566 0.74 27.17 33.64
C HIS A 566 1.75 26.59 32.65
N TRP A 567 2.14 27.39 31.65
CA TRP A 567 3.28 27.12 30.80
C TRP A 567 4.58 27.34 31.59
N SER A 568 5.55 26.45 31.42
CA SER A 568 6.88 26.56 32.03
C SER A 568 7.97 26.35 31.00
N ALA A 569 8.96 27.24 30.96
CA ALA A 569 10.10 27.10 30.04
C ALA A 569 10.91 25.81 30.33
N TYR A 570 11.25 25.06 29.27
CA TYR A 570 12.17 23.93 29.37
C TYR A 570 13.60 24.44 29.50
N VAL A 571 14.12 24.44 30.73
CA VAL A 571 15.46 24.97 31.08
C VAL A 571 16.35 23.88 31.65
N SER A 572 17.67 24.03 31.46
CA SER A 572 18.66 23.13 32.05
C SER A 572 18.56 23.10 33.58
N PRO A 573 18.87 21.95 34.23
CA PRO A 573 18.80 21.80 35.68
C PRO A 573 19.65 22.88 36.38
N GLY A 574 19.00 23.87 37.02
CA GLY A 574 19.68 24.97 37.72
C GLY A 574 19.20 26.39 37.37
N SER A 575 18.37 26.56 36.34
CA SER A 575 17.84 27.87 35.94
C SER A 575 16.43 28.09 36.50
N ARG A 576 16.09 29.30 36.97
CA ARG A 576 14.70 29.65 37.33
C ARG A 576 13.86 29.74 36.05
N GLY A 577 12.99 28.76 35.82
CA GLY A 577 12.07 28.76 34.69
C GLY A 577 11.06 29.91 34.76
N ILE A 578 10.81 30.56 33.64
CA ILE A 578 9.70 31.50 33.51
C ILE A 578 8.41 30.68 33.48
N THR A 579 7.44 31.04 34.31
CA THR A 579 6.09 30.48 34.29
C THR A 579 5.10 31.53 33.82
N GLN A 580 4.21 31.15 32.91
CA GLN A 580 3.15 32.00 32.37
C GLN A 580 1.83 31.23 32.36
N PRO A 581 0.66 31.89 32.34
CA PRO A 581 -0.61 31.19 32.18
C PRO A 581 -0.65 30.49 30.81
N ASP A 582 -1.18 29.27 30.77
CA ASP A 582 -1.36 28.53 29.53
C ASP A 582 -2.67 28.95 28.83
N TYR A 583 -2.54 29.45 27.59
CA TYR A 583 -3.66 29.92 26.77
C TYR A 583 -4.00 28.96 25.62
N ALA A 584 -3.51 27.72 25.65
CA ALA A 584 -3.66 26.77 24.53
C ALA A 584 -5.11 26.55 24.06
N GLU A 585 -6.04 26.33 24.99
CA GLU A 585 -7.47 26.13 24.66
C GLU A 585 -8.10 27.39 24.02
N LEU A 586 -7.80 28.56 24.59
CA LEU A 586 -8.32 29.83 24.09
C LEU A 586 -7.78 30.12 22.67
N LEU A 587 -6.50 29.86 22.44
CA LEU A 587 -5.86 30.01 21.13
C LEU A 587 -6.41 29.03 20.09
N CYS A 588 -6.65 27.78 20.49
CA CYS A 588 -7.29 26.78 19.63
C CYS A 588 -8.71 27.22 19.23
N SER A 589 -9.49 27.74 20.18
CA SER A 589 -10.83 28.29 19.92
C SER A 589 -10.78 29.47 18.93
N GLN A 590 -9.87 30.43 19.14
CA GLN A 590 -9.71 31.57 18.23
C GLN A 590 -9.26 31.16 16.83
N ARG A 591 -8.38 30.16 16.70
CA ARG A 591 -7.97 29.65 15.38
C ARG A 591 -9.08 28.88 14.65
N ALA A 592 -9.90 28.13 15.37
CA ALA A 592 -11.09 27.50 14.78
C ALA A 592 -12.06 28.56 14.22
N LEU A 593 -12.27 29.67 14.94
CA LEU A 593 -13.09 30.80 14.48
C LEU A 593 -12.51 31.47 13.23
N LEU A 594 -11.18 31.67 13.17
CA LEU A 594 -10.51 32.19 11.98
C LEU A 594 -10.72 31.29 10.76
N CYS A 595 -10.65 29.96 10.94
CA CYS A 595 -10.93 29.01 9.88
C CYS A 595 -12.36 29.16 9.35
N ASP A 596 -13.34 29.37 10.23
CA ASP A 596 -14.74 29.56 9.83
C ASP A 596 -14.97 30.87 9.06
N ILE A 597 -14.33 31.98 9.47
CA ILE A 597 -14.41 33.27 8.76
C ILE A 597 -13.83 33.13 7.35
N MET A 598 -12.74 32.36 7.21
CA MET A 598 -12.06 32.13 5.93
C MET A 598 -12.73 31.04 5.06
N ALA A 599 -13.53 30.15 5.65
CA ALA A 599 -14.10 28.99 4.97
C ALA A 599 -14.93 29.34 3.71
N PRO A 600 -15.86 30.33 3.74
CA PRO A 600 -16.64 30.70 2.56
C PRO A 600 -15.76 31.22 1.41
N LEU A 601 -14.76 32.04 1.74
CA LEU A 601 -13.85 32.61 0.75
C LEU A 601 -12.92 31.55 0.17
N GLY A 602 -12.37 30.65 0.99
CA GLY A 602 -11.56 29.54 0.50
C GLY A 602 -12.34 28.53 -0.35
N HIS A 603 -13.60 28.25 -0.01
CA HIS A 603 -14.47 27.43 -0.85
C HIS A 603 -14.76 28.08 -2.21
N ALA A 604 -14.94 29.41 -2.24
CA ALA A 604 -15.15 30.16 -3.47
C ALA A 604 -13.87 30.26 -4.34
N LEU A 605 -12.71 30.50 -3.73
CA LEU A 605 -11.43 30.66 -4.43
C LEU A 605 -10.87 29.36 -4.97
N TYR A 606 -10.99 28.28 -4.21
CA TYR A 606 -10.37 26.99 -4.52
C TYR A 606 -11.39 25.92 -4.94
N GLY A 607 -12.68 26.22 -4.87
CA GLY A 607 -13.75 25.38 -5.40
C GLY A 607 -13.84 25.44 -6.92
N SER A 608 -14.54 24.47 -7.50
CA SER A 608 -14.75 24.37 -8.96
C SER A 608 -15.87 25.27 -9.51
N GLN A 609 -16.41 26.20 -8.69
CA GLN A 609 -17.51 27.07 -9.10
C GLN A 609 -16.99 28.29 -9.86
N ARG A 610 -17.54 28.55 -11.06
CA ARG A 610 -17.32 29.82 -11.77
C ARG A 610 -18.15 30.92 -11.12
N ILE A 611 -17.52 31.70 -10.25
CA ILE A 611 -18.16 32.81 -9.54
C ILE A 611 -17.83 34.13 -10.28
N PRO A 612 -18.81 35.01 -10.52
CA PRO A 612 -18.55 36.33 -11.11
C PRO A 612 -17.60 37.17 -10.23
N PRO A 613 -16.67 37.96 -10.82
CA PRO A 613 -15.72 38.77 -10.07
C PRO A 613 -16.37 39.74 -9.06
N SER A 614 -17.56 40.26 -9.35
CA SER A 614 -18.31 41.15 -8.44
C SER A 614 -18.72 40.45 -7.15
N VAL A 615 -19.17 39.19 -7.23
CA VAL A 615 -19.56 38.38 -6.07
C VAL A 615 -18.33 38.02 -5.24
N LEU A 616 -17.21 37.70 -5.89
CA LEU A 616 -15.95 37.42 -5.18
C LEU A 616 -15.42 38.66 -4.44
N GLN A 617 -15.55 39.85 -5.04
CA GLN A 617 -15.19 41.11 -4.38
C GLN A 617 -16.06 41.40 -3.16
N GLU A 618 -17.37 41.17 -3.25
CA GLU A 618 -18.30 41.33 -2.13
C GLU A 618 -18.00 40.33 -1.00
N MET A 619 -17.76 39.06 -1.33
CA MET A 619 -17.35 38.04 -0.37
C MET A 619 -16.04 38.40 0.32
N ASN A 620 -15.04 38.85 -0.44
CA ASN A 620 -13.77 39.29 0.12
C ASN A 620 -13.95 40.51 1.05
N GLN A 621 -14.76 41.50 0.66
CA GLN A 621 -15.06 42.65 1.50
C GLN A 621 -15.75 42.23 2.82
N LYS A 622 -16.68 41.27 2.76
CA LYS A 622 -17.34 40.70 3.93
C LYS A 622 -16.35 39.97 4.84
N THR A 623 -15.54 39.07 4.30
CA THR A 623 -14.52 38.33 5.06
C THR A 623 -13.51 39.29 5.71
N VAL A 624 -13.04 40.32 5.00
CA VAL A 624 -12.13 41.33 5.56
C VAL A 624 -12.79 42.11 6.70
N LYS A 625 -14.09 42.40 6.60
CA LYS A 625 -14.84 43.05 7.67
C LYS A 625 -14.96 42.14 8.90
N GLU A 626 -15.32 40.88 8.70
CA GLU A 626 -15.42 39.88 9.78
C GLU A 626 -14.08 39.63 10.47
N LEU A 627 -12.96 39.60 9.71
CA LEU A 627 -11.62 39.48 10.29
C LEU A 627 -11.23 40.69 11.16
N LYS A 628 -11.63 41.91 10.74
CA LYS A 628 -11.40 43.12 11.55
C LYS A 628 -12.24 43.12 12.82
N GLU A 629 -13.52 42.78 12.72
CA GLU A 629 -14.41 42.65 13.87
C GLU A 629 -13.92 41.56 14.84
N TRP A 630 -13.47 40.42 14.33
CA TRP A 630 -12.83 39.37 15.13
C TRP A 630 -11.60 39.89 15.88
N LYS A 631 -10.72 40.64 15.20
CA LYS A 631 -9.52 41.23 15.83
C LYS A 631 -9.88 42.21 16.95
N ASP A 632 -10.89 43.05 16.72
CA ASP A 632 -11.34 44.03 17.72
C ASP A 632 -12.03 43.36 18.93
N CYS A 633 -12.67 42.21 18.72
CA CYS A 633 -13.32 41.40 19.76
C CYS A 633 -12.41 40.36 20.44
N LEU A 634 -11.11 40.34 20.16
CA LEU A 634 -10.17 39.44 20.85
C LEU A 634 -10.15 39.71 22.36
N PRO A 635 -10.08 38.67 23.22
CA PRO A 635 -9.90 38.85 24.66
C PRO A 635 -8.66 39.70 24.96
N SER A 636 -8.74 40.58 25.97
CA SER A 636 -7.64 41.50 26.34
C SER A 636 -6.31 40.79 26.63
N VAL A 637 -6.36 39.50 26.96
CA VAL A 637 -5.20 38.65 27.26
C VAL A 637 -4.45 38.20 25.99
N LEU A 638 -5.12 38.19 24.83
CA LEU A 638 -4.55 37.87 23.52
C LEU A 638 -4.27 39.11 22.65
N GLN A 639 -4.64 40.30 23.14
CA GLN A 639 -4.31 41.57 22.51
C GLN A 639 -2.88 42.00 22.90
N VAL A 640 -1.91 41.67 22.04
CA VAL A 640 -0.55 42.22 22.10
C VAL A 640 -0.61 43.71 21.77
N GLN A 641 -0.10 44.54 22.68
CA GLN A 641 0.08 45.97 22.43
C GLN A 641 1.45 46.16 21.78
N THR A 642 1.48 46.46 20.48
CA THR A 642 2.72 46.67 19.73
C THR A 642 3.27 48.10 19.83
N ASP A 643 2.75 48.94 20.73
CA ASP A 643 3.28 50.28 20.95
C ASP A 643 4.74 50.19 21.44
N GLU A 644 5.63 51.01 20.87
CA GLU A 644 7.09 51.03 21.09
C GLU A 644 7.55 51.17 22.57
N LYS A 645 6.62 51.27 23.53
CA LYS A 645 6.88 51.49 24.96
C LYS A 645 6.70 50.26 25.85
N ASP A 646 6.09 49.16 25.40
CA ASP A 646 5.95 47.95 26.22
C ASP A 646 6.97 46.86 25.86
N THR A 647 8.21 47.04 26.34
CA THR A 647 9.28 46.04 26.22
C THR A 647 9.36 45.09 27.43
N LYS A 648 8.41 45.16 28.36
CA LYS A 648 8.49 44.44 29.65
C LYS A 648 7.58 43.22 29.74
N THR A 649 6.60 43.07 28.84
CA THR A 649 5.66 41.95 28.84
C THR A 649 6.14 40.83 27.89
N PRO A 650 6.68 39.69 28.40
CA PRO A 650 7.06 38.57 27.54
C PRO A 650 5.82 37.83 27.03
N TYR A 651 5.63 37.78 25.71
CA TYR A 651 4.57 37.00 25.06
C TYR A 651 5.09 35.65 24.56
N LEU A 652 4.28 34.60 24.65
CA LEU A 652 4.61 33.31 24.05
C LEU A 652 4.57 33.40 22.52
N PRO A 653 5.47 32.69 21.79
CA PRO A 653 5.52 32.76 20.33
C PRO A 653 4.19 32.45 19.64
N HIS A 654 3.39 31.54 20.19
CA HIS A 654 2.08 31.21 19.62
C HIS A 654 1.02 32.32 19.78
N VAL A 655 1.18 33.22 20.76
CA VAL A 655 0.31 34.41 20.91
C VAL A 655 0.71 35.45 19.87
N LEU A 656 2.01 35.61 19.61
CA LEU A 656 2.52 36.49 18.56
C LEU A 656 2.08 36.02 17.16
N LEU A 657 2.06 34.70 16.91
CA LEU A 657 1.61 34.12 15.64
C LEU A 657 0.11 34.27 15.37
N LEU A 658 -0.70 34.60 16.39
CA LEU A 658 -2.14 34.82 16.21
C LEU A 658 -2.45 36.23 15.66
N GLN A 659 -1.57 37.21 15.93
CA GLN A 659 -1.72 38.60 15.48
C GLN A 659 -1.17 38.84 14.08
#